data_AF-A0A9Q9W3K5-F1
#
_entry.id   AF-A0A9Q9W3K5-F1
#
_cell.length_a   1.000
_cell.length_b   1.000
_cell.length_c   1.000
_cell.angle_alpha   90.00
_cell.angle_beta   90.00
_cell.angle_gamma   90.00
#
_symmetry.space_group_name_H-M   'P 1'
#
loop_
_entity.id
_entity.type
_entity.pdbx_description
1 polymer ?
#
loop_
_entity_poly.entity_id
_entity_poly.type
_entity_poly.pdbx_seq_one_letter_code
_entity_poly.pdbx_strand_id
1 'polypeptide(L)'
;MAGTSAKTVHDIFQNMEYGPSSTSTATAQSWLEKHSRILGFFIDGKFSSTADRQTQDVTDSKAVVCSTVCAKDEDVASAASSAAGGFKTWSELSCYQRAKVLLKLASVLQRHSQCVSDLCELSQSSVSPAVLIRLAQYYASWAQLRDTLMPEWIPQGVVAVVVSDDCSIYFLLLKVLPALAMGNAVIVVPGKTTALPALLLAQLFMEAGIPAGVLNVVTGSEASLGAKVAQNPQVNYLTYSGRQQTGEALAKAVAGWGVPMSFSLSLSSVCPFIIFDSADLDSAVDGVIELAFKKKRDFQWVLCVQESVLDIVVARLKLRMNGMKCVPLATEADRNLIDAAVQEAQQQGATLIQSCPPGTGALYPPTVLCGLAPSCESVMSPPPGPVLPLISFRSSAEGVTLGNHSPHGQAASIWTEDLTLALESAKSLCVGSVWVNCHSVMDPALPLCGRRESGNCTDGGREGLYQFLRLSHSPSLPHSSPSPINYADFGSAASKFMIPEGFDPSSVPRFYSQFVGGQLRKADSGCSKSVLAPGGAVLAQCPDGGRKDVRNAVEAAIKVQPGWMKKSPVARSQSLYSLADGLDKRRRDLALSIQTQTGISLEEAEKEVQLSISGLSDWAARCDKEQGGTPVRTYNIY
;
A
#
# COMPACT_ATOMS: atom_id res chain seq x y z
N MET A 1 33.37 45.97 16.56
CA MET A 1 34.17 45.31 15.51
C MET A 1 34.36 43.85 15.89
N ALA A 2 33.45 42.98 15.45
CA ALA A 2 33.59 41.53 15.60
C ALA A 2 34.09 41.00 14.25
N GLY A 3 35.28 40.41 14.25
CA GLY A 3 35.91 39.87 13.04
C GLY A 3 35.18 38.61 12.56
N THR A 4 34.37 38.75 11.52
CA THR A 4 33.90 37.63 10.71
C THR A 4 35.04 37.20 9.78
N SER A 5 35.85 36.25 10.25
CA SER A 5 36.72 35.46 9.38
C SER A 5 35.83 34.59 8.50
N ALA A 6 35.46 35.07 7.31
CA ALA A 6 34.84 34.23 6.30
C ALA A 6 35.85 33.13 5.89
N LYS A 7 35.53 31.87 6.19
CA LYS A 7 36.33 30.70 5.77
C LYS A 7 36.47 30.70 4.25
N THR A 8 37.66 30.38 3.75
CA THR A 8 37.89 30.34 2.30
C THR A 8 37.24 29.09 1.68
N VAL A 9 36.97 29.11 0.38
CA VAL A 9 36.45 27.94 -0.37
C VAL A 9 37.36 26.72 -0.19
N HIS A 10 38.67 26.94 -0.06
CA HIS A 10 39.66 25.89 0.19
C HIS A 10 39.44 25.20 1.55
N ASP A 11 39.17 25.97 2.60
CA ASP A 11 38.91 25.43 3.96
C ASP A 11 37.61 24.62 4.02
N ILE A 12 36.60 25.04 3.26
CA ILE A 12 35.31 24.34 3.15
C ILE A 12 35.49 23.01 2.42
N PHE A 13 36.27 22.99 1.33
CA PHE A 13 36.58 21.77 0.59
C PHE A 13 37.46 20.77 1.37
N GLN A 14 38.40 21.26 2.18
CA GLN A 14 39.23 20.37 3.00
C GLN A 14 38.47 19.76 4.18
N ASN A 15 37.64 20.54 4.87
CA ASN A 15 36.96 20.07 6.05
C ASN A 15 35.65 19.33 5.73
N MET A 16 35.15 19.46 4.49
CA MET A 16 33.82 18.96 4.08
C MET A 16 32.72 19.35 5.08
N GLU A 17 32.90 20.47 5.78
CA GLU A 17 31.96 20.96 6.77
C GLU A 17 30.70 21.41 6.05
N TYR A 18 29.60 20.72 6.30
CA TYR A 18 28.28 21.19 5.88
C TYR A 18 28.07 22.62 6.42
N GLY A 19 27.71 23.54 5.52
CA GLY A 19 27.34 24.89 5.92
C GLY A 19 26.20 24.86 6.94
N PRO A 20 26.13 25.79 7.90
CA PRO A 20 25.06 25.82 8.88
C PRO A 20 23.72 26.00 8.13
N SER A 21 22.87 24.97 8.16
CA SER A 21 21.48 25.11 7.75
C SER A 21 20.75 25.88 8.83
N SER A 22 20.68 27.20 8.73
CA SER A 22 19.68 27.95 9.47
C SER A 22 18.33 27.69 8.79
N THR A 23 17.65 26.60 9.15
CA THR A 23 16.25 26.41 8.77
C THR A 23 15.41 27.45 9.53
N SER A 24 15.15 28.57 8.87
CA SER A 24 14.24 29.59 9.36
C SER A 24 12.82 29.07 9.20
N THR A 25 12.10 28.85 10.31
CA THR A 25 10.69 28.43 10.30
C THR A 25 9.72 29.62 10.19
N ALA A 26 10.23 30.81 9.87
CA ALA A 26 9.48 32.07 9.92
C ALA A 26 8.25 32.09 9.00
N THR A 27 8.33 31.45 7.82
CA THR A 27 7.21 31.47 6.87
C THR A 27 6.05 30.59 7.36
N ALA A 28 6.35 29.43 7.93
CA ALA A 28 5.35 28.58 8.57
C ALA A 28 4.76 29.24 9.83
N GLN A 29 5.58 29.87 10.67
CA GLN A 29 5.09 30.59 11.85
C GLN A 29 4.13 31.73 11.47
N SER A 30 4.47 32.53 10.47
CA SER A 30 3.59 33.60 9.97
C SER A 30 2.27 33.05 9.41
N TRP A 31 2.31 31.92 8.69
CA TRP A 31 1.10 31.27 8.20
C TRP A 31 0.22 30.75 9.34
N LEU A 32 0.81 30.16 10.38
CA LEU A 32 0.10 29.68 11.56
C LEU A 32 -0.54 30.85 12.35
N GLU A 33 0.17 31.96 12.50
CA GLU A 33 -0.33 33.17 13.16
C GLU A 33 -1.53 33.78 12.42
N LYS A 34 -1.50 33.78 11.08
CA LYS A 34 -2.63 34.20 10.25
C LYS A 34 -3.90 33.36 10.49
N HIS A 35 -3.75 32.14 10.97
CA HIS A 35 -4.84 31.24 11.33
C HIS A 35 -5.03 31.10 12.85
N SER A 36 -4.54 32.07 13.63
CA SER A 36 -4.66 32.08 15.10
C SER A 36 -4.12 30.83 15.80
N ARG A 37 -3.26 30.04 15.13
CA ARG A 37 -2.72 28.75 15.59
C ARG A 37 -3.77 27.69 15.95
N ILE A 38 -5.04 27.90 15.59
CA ILE A 38 -6.12 26.91 15.73
C ILE A 38 -6.74 26.74 14.35
N LEU A 39 -6.36 25.67 13.68
CA LEU A 39 -6.80 25.44 12.31
C LEU A 39 -8.13 24.69 12.28
N GLY A 40 -9.07 25.28 11.54
CA GLY A 40 -10.33 24.68 11.15
C GLY A 40 -10.19 23.59 10.07
N PHE A 41 -11.32 23.02 9.66
CA PHE A 41 -11.39 22.14 8.49
C PHE A 41 -11.24 22.95 7.20
N PHE A 42 -10.92 22.28 6.10
CA PHE A 42 -11.01 22.88 4.76
C PHE A 42 -12.17 22.24 4.00
N ILE A 43 -13.29 22.94 3.88
CA ILE A 43 -14.51 22.43 3.25
C ILE A 43 -15.03 23.51 2.29
N ASP A 44 -15.48 23.10 1.11
CA ASP A 44 -16.05 24.00 0.10
C ASP A 44 -15.11 25.17 -0.28
N GLY A 45 -13.81 24.87 -0.36
CA GLY A 45 -12.77 25.82 -0.75
C GLY A 45 -12.42 26.88 0.29
N LYS A 46 -12.87 26.72 1.55
CA LYS A 46 -12.62 27.68 2.64
C LYS A 46 -12.25 26.97 3.94
N PHE A 47 -11.52 27.68 4.80
CA PHE A 47 -11.36 27.26 6.18
C PHE A 47 -12.67 27.45 6.94
N SER A 48 -13.12 26.41 7.63
CA SER A 48 -14.31 26.39 8.47
C SER A 48 -13.91 26.07 9.91
N SER A 49 -14.25 26.96 10.84
CA SER A 49 -14.07 26.76 12.28
C SER A 49 -15.45 26.69 12.94
N THR A 50 -15.80 25.54 13.49
CA THR A 50 -17.03 25.36 14.29
C THR A 50 -16.72 25.56 15.77
N ALA A 51 -17.59 26.31 16.46
CA ALA A 51 -17.52 26.41 17.93
C ALA A 51 -17.74 25.03 18.57
N ASP A 52 -17.26 24.86 19.81
CA ASP A 52 -17.46 23.65 20.62
C ASP A 52 -16.87 22.34 20.05
N ARG A 53 -15.79 22.46 19.28
CA ARG A 53 -14.97 21.32 18.85
C ARG A 53 -13.84 21.04 19.82
N GLN A 54 -13.57 19.76 20.05
CA GLN A 54 -12.32 19.35 20.67
C GLN A 54 -11.17 19.68 19.73
N THR A 55 -10.01 20.00 20.30
CA THR A 55 -8.78 20.25 19.55
C THR A 55 -7.77 19.16 19.82
N GLN A 56 -6.90 18.93 18.85
CA GLN A 56 -5.73 18.08 18.97
C GLN A 56 -4.48 18.90 18.72
N ASP A 57 -3.54 18.86 19.67
CA ASP A 57 -2.32 19.64 19.62
C ASP A 57 -1.28 18.99 18.72
N VAL A 58 -0.70 19.74 17.80
CA VAL A 58 0.47 19.35 17.00
C VAL A 58 1.71 19.88 17.70
N THR A 59 2.60 18.96 18.08
CA THR A 59 3.81 19.25 18.86
C THR A 59 5.05 19.08 18.00
N ASP A 60 5.99 20.01 18.12
CA ASP A 60 7.37 19.76 17.70
C ASP A 60 8.13 19.02 18.83
N SER A 61 9.43 18.79 18.62
CA SER A 61 10.30 18.12 19.62
C SER A 61 10.43 18.83 20.98
N LYS A 62 9.91 20.06 21.14
CA LYS A 62 10.10 20.93 22.30
C LYS A 62 8.80 21.54 22.85
N ALA A 63 7.79 21.81 22.01
CA ALA A 63 6.57 22.53 22.38
C ALA A 63 5.38 22.27 21.43
N VAL A 64 4.19 22.68 21.87
CA VAL A 64 2.99 22.74 21.00
C VAL A 64 3.18 23.86 19.97
N VAL A 65 3.05 23.51 18.68
CA VAL A 65 3.19 24.44 17.55
C VAL A 65 1.85 25.12 17.23
N CYS A 66 0.78 24.32 17.17
CA CYS A 66 -0.60 24.74 16.90
C CYS A 66 -1.57 23.59 17.22
N SER A 67 -2.87 23.85 17.10
CA SER A 67 -3.91 22.82 17.29
C SER A 67 -4.83 22.72 16.07
N THR A 68 -5.34 21.53 15.79
CA THR A 68 -6.37 21.28 14.77
C THR A 68 -7.68 20.89 15.44
N VAL A 69 -8.81 21.32 14.89
CA VAL A 69 -10.14 20.91 15.40
C VAL A 69 -10.45 19.45 15.03
N CYS A 70 -11.19 18.73 15.87
CA CYS A 70 -11.62 17.35 15.64
C CYS A 70 -13.05 17.32 15.09
N ALA A 71 -13.24 16.70 13.92
CA ALA A 71 -14.52 16.59 13.24
C ALA A 71 -15.54 15.73 14.01
N LYS A 72 -16.80 16.16 13.98
CA LYS A 72 -17.98 15.39 14.40
C LYS A 72 -18.79 14.98 13.16
N ASP A 73 -19.89 14.25 13.38
CA ASP A 73 -20.70 13.67 12.30
C ASP A 73 -21.29 14.73 11.36
N GLU A 74 -21.64 15.91 11.89
CA GLU A 74 -22.12 17.04 11.09
C GLU A 74 -21.05 17.62 10.16
N ASP A 75 -19.79 17.65 10.59
CA ASP A 75 -18.66 18.10 9.76
C ASP A 75 -18.37 17.10 8.65
N VAL A 76 -18.47 15.80 8.96
CA VAL A 76 -18.33 14.70 7.98
C VAL A 76 -19.44 14.78 6.92
N ALA A 77 -20.68 15.00 7.33
CA ALA A 77 -21.80 15.16 6.41
C ALA A 77 -21.63 16.42 5.51
N SER A 78 -21.14 17.52 6.08
CA SER A 78 -20.83 18.73 5.32
C SER A 78 -19.71 18.50 4.29
N ALA A 79 -18.61 17.86 4.69
CA ALA A 79 -17.51 17.52 3.80
C ALA A 79 -17.93 16.56 2.69
N ALA A 80 -18.76 15.56 3.01
CA ALA A 80 -19.30 14.61 2.03
C ALA A 80 -20.22 15.30 1.01
N SER A 81 -21.10 16.19 1.48
CA SER A 81 -22.02 16.94 0.62
C SER A 81 -21.25 17.89 -0.31
N SER A 82 -20.24 18.58 0.23
CA SER A 82 -19.34 19.42 -0.55
C SER A 82 -18.56 18.60 -1.59
N ALA A 83 -18.05 17.42 -1.21
CA ALA A 83 -17.36 16.51 -2.12
C ALA A 83 -18.26 15.98 -3.24
N ALA A 84 -19.53 15.67 -2.96
CA ALA A 84 -20.49 15.25 -3.97
C ALA A 84 -20.78 16.37 -4.99
N GLY A 85 -20.95 17.62 -4.52
CA GLY A 85 -21.09 18.79 -5.40
C GLY A 85 -19.82 19.09 -6.21
N GLY A 86 -18.66 18.98 -5.56
CA GLY A 86 -17.35 19.10 -6.19
C GLY A 86 -17.13 18.04 -7.27
N PHE A 87 -17.50 16.78 -7.02
CA PHE A 87 -17.39 15.69 -7.99
C PHE A 87 -18.21 15.96 -9.25
N LYS A 88 -19.45 16.43 -9.10
CA LYS A 88 -20.30 16.80 -10.24
C LYS A 88 -19.61 17.84 -11.12
N THR A 89 -19.07 18.88 -10.51
CA THR A 89 -18.37 19.96 -11.23
C THR A 89 -17.06 19.47 -11.87
N TRP A 90 -16.26 18.69 -11.14
CA TRP A 90 -14.92 18.28 -11.55
C TRP A 90 -14.88 17.20 -12.61
N SER A 91 -15.82 16.24 -12.53
CA SER A 91 -15.94 15.15 -13.49
C SER A 91 -16.42 15.64 -14.87
N GLU A 92 -17.22 16.71 -14.91
CA GLU A 92 -17.69 17.37 -16.14
C GLU A 92 -16.60 18.18 -16.86
N LEU A 93 -15.53 18.59 -16.16
CA LEU A 93 -14.41 19.27 -16.82
C LEU A 93 -13.72 18.35 -17.82
N SER A 94 -13.22 18.94 -18.91
CA SER A 94 -12.37 18.22 -19.85
C SER A 94 -11.05 17.78 -19.20
N CYS A 95 -10.44 16.71 -19.72
CA CYS A 95 -9.09 16.28 -19.34
C CYS A 95 -8.08 17.43 -19.34
N TYR A 96 -8.14 18.30 -20.35
CA TYR A 96 -7.30 19.49 -20.45
C TYR A 96 -7.51 20.50 -19.33
N GLN A 97 -8.77 20.79 -18.97
CA GLN A 97 -9.06 21.72 -17.88
C GLN A 97 -8.55 21.18 -16.53
N ARG A 98 -8.74 19.88 -16.26
CA ARG A 98 -8.18 19.25 -15.05
C ARG A 98 -6.65 19.30 -15.03
N ALA A 99 -6.00 18.94 -16.14
CA ALA A 99 -4.56 18.99 -16.29
C ALA A 99 -4.00 20.39 -16.04
N LYS A 100 -4.67 21.45 -16.55
CA LYS A 100 -4.26 22.83 -16.36
C LYS A 100 -4.25 23.26 -14.89
N VAL A 101 -5.23 22.83 -14.10
CA VAL A 101 -5.28 23.11 -12.65
C VAL A 101 -4.13 22.41 -11.92
N LEU A 102 -3.91 21.12 -12.19
CA LEU A 102 -2.82 20.36 -11.57
C LEU A 102 -1.43 20.86 -11.98
N LEU A 103 -1.27 21.32 -13.23
CA LEU A 103 -0.03 21.94 -13.67
C LEU A 103 0.18 23.31 -13.02
N LYS A 104 -0.88 24.10 -12.83
CA LYS A 104 -0.80 25.36 -12.08
C LYS A 104 -0.43 25.13 -10.61
N LEU A 105 -0.90 24.04 -10.00
CA LEU A 105 -0.48 23.64 -8.65
C LEU A 105 1.04 23.47 -8.56
N ALA A 106 1.71 22.88 -9.56
CA ALA A 106 3.16 22.76 -9.56
C ALA A 106 3.85 24.14 -9.44
N SER A 107 3.36 25.15 -10.16
CA SER A 107 3.86 26.53 -10.07
C SER A 107 3.56 27.19 -8.73
N VAL A 108 2.39 26.92 -8.14
CA VAL A 108 2.01 27.41 -6.79
C VAL A 108 2.91 26.78 -5.73
N LEU A 109 3.14 25.46 -5.79
CA LEU A 109 4.07 24.76 -4.90
C LEU A 109 5.50 25.29 -5.02
N GLN A 110 5.97 25.60 -6.24
CA GLN A 110 7.26 26.23 -6.44
C GLN A 110 7.35 27.60 -5.75
N ARG A 111 6.31 28.43 -5.87
CA ARG A 111 6.23 29.77 -5.24
C ARG A 111 6.23 29.67 -3.72
N HIS A 112 5.53 28.69 -3.15
CA HIS A 112 5.37 28.50 -1.70
C HIS A 112 6.30 27.43 -1.12
N SER A 113 7.35 27.04 -1.84
CA SER A 113 8.25 25.93 -1.49
C SER A 113 8.87 26.08 -0.10
N GLN A 114 9.26 27.29 0.30
CA GLN A 114 9.79 27.55 1.64
C GLN A 114 8.75 27.28 2.73
N CYS A 115 7.52 27.79 2.58
CA CYS A 115 6.44 27.59 3.56
C CYS A 115 6.04 26.12 3.66
N VAL A 116 5.97 25.41 2.53
CA VAL A 116 5.72 23.97 2.50
C VAL A 116 6.83 23.22 3.24
N SER A 117 8.10 23.53 2.96
CA SER A 117 9.25 22.90 3.62
C SER A 117 9.26 23.16 5.13
N ASP A 118 9.11 24.42 5.54
CA ASP A 118 9.12 24.83 6.95
C ASP A 118 7.99 24.15 7.73
N LEU A 119 6.79 24.06 7.15
CA LEU A 119 5.63 23.44 7.81
C LEU A 119 5.79 21.92 7.89
N CYS A 120 6.36 21.29 6.87
CA CYS A 120 6.72 19.87 6.89
C CYS A 120 7.79 19.57 7.95
N GLU A 121 8.78 20.45 8.12
CA GLU A 121 9.81 20.32 9.16
C GLU A 121 9.21 20.45 10.56
N LEU A 122 8.41 21.49 10.81
CA LEU A 122 7.72 21.71 12.09
C LEU A 122 6.80 20.54 12.48
N SER A 123 6.19 19.89 11.51
CA SER A 123 5.27 18.76 11.70
C SER A 123 5.95 17.39 11.63
N GLN A 124 7.29 17.35 11.57
CA GLN A 124 8.09 16.12 11.51
C GLN A 124 7.79 15.25 10.26
N SER A 125 7.31 15.88 9.18
CA SER A 125 6.95 15.27 7.89
C SER A 125 7.82 15.81 6.75
N SER A 126 9.11 16.03 7.01
CA SER A 126 10.03 16.67 6.04
C SER A 126 10.07 15.94 4.70
N VAL A 127 9.78 16.69 3.62
CA VAL A 127 9.83 16.24 2.23
C VAL A 127 10.34 17.39 1.38
N SER A 128 11.19 17.08 0.41
CA SER A 128 11.67 18.10 -0.55
C SER A 128 10.51 18.62 -1.41
N PRO A 129 10.28 19.95 -1.48
CA PRO A 129 9.26 20.54 -2.34
C PRO A 129 9.39 20.12 -3.82
N ALA A 130 10.61 19.88 -4.29
CA ALA A 130 10.87 19.44 -5.67
C ALA A 130 10.15 18.12 -6.01
N VAL A 131 10.07 17.20 -5.04
CA VAL A 131 9.38 15.91 -5.23
C VAL A 131 7.87 16.11 -5.32
N LEU A 132 7.31 17.05 -4.55
CA LEU A 132 5.87 17.37 -4.62
C LEU A 132 5.49 18.07 -5.93
N ILE A 133 6.37 18.93 -6.44
CA ILE A 133 6.23 19.58 -7.75
C ILE A 133 6.26 18.54 -8.86
N ARG A 134 7.21 17.59 -8.79
CA ARG A 134 7.31 16.46 -9.74
C ARG A 134 6.04 15.62 -9.74
N LEU A 135 5.46 15.31 -8.58
CA LEU A 135 4.17 14.62 -8.46
C LEU A 135 3.04 15.37 -9.20
N ALA A 136 2.91 16.68 -8.95
CA ALA A 136 1.88 17.50 -9.58
C ALA A 136 2.02 17.54 -11.11
N GLN A 137 3.25 17.71 -11.63
CA GLN A 137 3.54 17.71 -13.06
C GLN A 137 3.23 16.35 -13.72
N TYR A 138 3.62 15.26 -13.07
CA TYR A 138 3.38 13.91 -13.58
C TYR A 138 1.88 13.61 -13.68
N TYR A 139 1.12 13.85 -12.62
CA TYR A 139 -0.32 13.57 -12.62
C TYR A 139 -1.14 14.58 -13.43
N ALA A 140 -0.67 15.82 -13.63
CA ALA A 140 -1.25 16.73 -14.60
C ALA A 140 -1.21 16.14 -16.02
N SER A 141 -0.10 15.49 -16.38
CA SER A 141 0.05 14.82 -17.68
C SER A 141 -0.90 13.62 -17.82
N TRP A 142 -1.10 12.84 -16.76
CA TRP A 142 -2.11 11.77 -16.76
C TRP A 142 -3.54 12.28 -16.84
N ALA A 143 -3.85 13.40 -16.18
CA ALA A 143 -5.16 14.04 -16.31
C ALA A 143 -5.45 14.42 -17.77
N GLN A 144 -4.45 14.92 -18.50
CA GLN A 144 -4.55 15.27 -19.93
C GLN A 144 -4.82 14.04 -20.80
N LEU A 145 -4.19 12.91 -20.48
CA LEU A 145 -4.17 11.70 -21.32
C LEU A 145 -5.27 10.69 -20.98
N ARG A 146 -6.01 10.86 -19.88
CA ARG A 146 -6.98 9.87 -19.36
C ARG A 146 -7.91 9.34 -20.44
N ASP A 147 -8.70 10.20 -21.09
CA ASP A 147 -9.73 9.76 -22.04
C ASP A 147 -9.12 9.15 -23.32
N THR A 148 -7.87 9.50 -23.65
CA THR A 148 -7.15 8.93 -24.80
C THR A 148 -6.58 7.54 -24.51
N LEU A 149 -6.01 7.34 -23.31
CA LEU A 149 -5.32 6.10 -22.94
C LEU A 149 -6.19 5.11 -22.15
N MET A 150 -7.34 5.57 -21.64
CA MET A 150 -8.25 4.80 -20.78
C MET A 150 -9.74 5.11 -21.10
N PRO A 151 -10.18 5.00 -22.36
CA PRO A 151 -11.53 5.44 -22.78
C PRO A 151 -12.69 4.69 -22.10
N GLU A 152 -12.49 3.42 -21.74
CA GLU A 152 -13.49 2.58 -21.09
C GLU A 152 -13.64 2.82 -19.57
N TRP A 153 -12.82 3.72 -19.02
CA TRP A 153 -12.69 3.93 -17.60
C TRP A 153 -13.25 5.29 -17.19
N ILE A 154 -14.04 5.29 -16.13
CA ILE A 154 -14.64 6.48 -15.55
C ILE A 154 -14.22 6.63 -14.07
N PRO A 155 -14.28 7.84 -13.50
CA PRO A 155 -13.93 8.04 -12.09
C PRO A 155 -14.80 7.17 -11.15
N GLN A 156 -14.25 6.83 -9.98
CA GLN A 156 -15.01 6.18 -8.90
C GLN A 156 -16.15 7.08 -8.40
N GLY A 157 -15.86 8.37 -8.19
CA GLY A 157 -16.78 9.32 -7.56
C GLY A 157 -16.07 10.18 -6.51
N VAL A 158 -16.55 10.11 -5.27
CA VAL A 158 -15.87 10.71 -4.11
C VAL A 158 -14.95 9.67 -3.46
N VAL A 159 -13.68 10.05 -3.27
CA VAL A 159 -12.64 9.20 -2.70
C VAL A 159 -12.24 9.71 -1.32
N ALA A 160 -12.33 8.86 -0.31
CA ALA A 160 -11.74 9.11 1.00
C ALA A 160 -10.27 8.71 1.00
N VAL A 161 -9.39 9.63 1.38
CA VAL A 161 -7.94 9.41 1.52
C VAL A 161 -7.59 9.56 3.00
N VAL A 162 -7.25 8.45 3.64
CA VAL A 162 -6.87 8.41 5.06
C VAL A 162 -5.39 8.09 5.16
N VAL A 163 -4.63 8.89 5.91
CA VAL A 163 -3.19 8.73 6.05
C VAL A 163 -2.80 8.81 7.51
N SER A 164 -1.89 7.95 7.96
CA SER A 164 -1.45 7.90 9.37
C SER A 164 -0.29 8.85 9.68
N ASP A 165 -0.06 9.10 10.97
CA ASP A 165 1.00 9.95 11.53
C ASP A 165 2.44 9.60 11.11
N ASP A 166 2.68 8.35 10.72
CA ASP A 166 4.01 7.90 10.27
C ASP A 166 4.31 8.29 8.82
N CYS A 167 3.27 8.62 8.05
CA CYS A 167 3.39 8.91 6.63
C CYS A 167 3.92 10.32 6.37
N SER A 168 4.66 10.45 5.27
CA SER A 168 5.06 11.75 4.76
C SER A 168 3.98 12.38 3.88
N ILE A 169 4.03 13.70 3.72
CA ILE A 169 3.12 14.43 2.83
C ILE A 169 3.22 13.97 1.37
N TYR A 170 4.35 13.35 0.99
CA TYR A 170 4.52 12.68 -0.30
C TYR A 170 3.49 11.55 -0.49
N PHE A 171 3.35 10.64 0.47
CA PHE A 171 2.38 9.52 0.37
C PHE A 171 0.93 10.00 0.33
N LEU A 172 0.61 11.11 1.02
CA LEU A 172 -0.70 11.76 0.89
C LEU A 172 -0.94 12.23 -0.54
N LEU A 173 -0.01 13.01 -1.10
CA LEU A 173 -0.16 13.53 -2.48
C LEU A 173 -0.06 12.44 -3.54
N LEU A 174 0.64 11.34 -3.27
CA LEU A 174 0.68 10.15 -4.11
C LEU A 174 -0.69 9.49 -4.27
N LYS A 175 -1.66 9.79 -3.41
CA LYS A 175 -3.06 9.37 -3.51
C LYS A 175 -4.00 10.48 -3.99
N VAL A 176 -3.86 11.68 -3.45
CA VAL A 176 -4.72 12.82 -3.79
C VAL A 176 -4.58 13.21 -5.27
N LEU A 177 -3.36 13.35 -5.78
CA LEU A 177 -3.13 13.80 -7.15
C LEU A 177 -3.66 12.83 -8.23
N PRO A 178 -3.41 11.50 -8.16
CA PRO A 178 -4.01 10.58 -9.13
C PRO A 178 -5.53 10.52 -9.02
N ALA A 179 -6.11 10.57 -7.81
CA ALA A 179 -7.57 10.62 -7.66
C ALA A 179 -8.17 11.84 -8.39
N LEU A 180 -7.60 13.03 -8.16
CA LEU A 180 -8.01 14.26 -8.82
C LEU A 180 -7.76 14.22 -10.34
N ALA A 181 -6.61 13.71 -10.77
CA ALA A 181 -6.26 13.58 -12.19
C ALA A 181 -7.26 12.70 -12.94
N MET A 182 -7.70 11.61 -12.31
CA MET A 182 -8.69 10.69 -12.86
C MET A 182 -10.12 11.25 -12.83
N GLY A 183 -10.36 12.39 -12.18
CA GLY A 183 -11.64 13.11 -12.19
C GLY A 183 -12.51 12.86 -10.95
N ASN A 184 -11.94 12.35 -9.87
CA ASN A 184 -12.63 12.15 -8.59
C ASN A 184 -12.61 13.42 -7.73
N ALA A 185 -13.56 13.55 -6.82
CA ALA A 185 -13.42 14.47 -5.67
C ALA A 185 -12.80 13.73 -4.49
N VAL A 186 -12.17 14.46 -3.57
CA VAL A 186 -11.37 13.87 -2.50
C VAL A 186 -11.73 14.46 -1.14
N ILE A 187 -11.89 13.59 -0.14
CA ILE A 187 -11.94 13.95 1.29
C ILE A 187 -10.69 13.37 1.95
N VAL A 188 -9.84 14.24 2.50
CA VAL A 188 -8.63 13.86 3.21
C VAL A 188 -8.89 13.81 4.72
N VAL A 189 -8.50 12.71 5.33
CA VAL A 189 -8.34 12.55 6.78
C VAL A 189 -6.84 12.36 7.07
N PRO A 190 -6.10 13.44 7.39
CA PRO A 190 -4.67 13.35 7.60
C PRO A 190 -4.37 12.90 9.04
N GLY A 191 -3.22 12.27 9.23
CA GLY A 191 -2.63 12.08 10.55
C GLY A 191 -2.22 13.42 11.17
N LYS A 192 -2.11 13.47 12.48
CA LYS A 192 -1.57 14.54 13.31
C LYS A 192 -0.33 15.22 12.72
N THR A 193 0.67 14.45 12.26
CA THR A 193 1.93 14.99 11.68
C THR A 193 1.75 15.50 10.25
N THR A 194 0.73 15.05 9.53
CA THR A 194 0.46 15.47 8.14
C THR A 194 -0.67 16.49 8.05
N ALA A 195 -1.35 16.80 9.17
CA ALA A 195 -2.51 17.67 9.21
C ALA A 195 -2.22 19.11 8.77
N LEU A 196 -1.14 19.73 9.29
CA LEU A 196 -0.80 21.11 8.93
C LEU A 196 -0.40 21.22 7.46
N PRO A 197 0.55 20.39 6.95
CA PRO A 197 0.85 20.39 5.53
C PRO A 197 -0.38 20.10 4.66
N ALA A 198 -1.27 19.18 5.04
CA ALA A 198 -2.49 18.88 4.29
C ALA A 198 -3.44 20.10 4.18
N LEU A 199 -3.63 20.83 5.28
CA LEU A 199 -4.47 22.04 5.31
C LEU A 199 -3.87 23.18 4.49
N LEU A 200 -2.54 23.39 4.58
CA LEU A 200 -1.84 24.33 3.70
C LEU A 200 -2.00 23.93 2.23
N LEU A 201 -1.80 22.65 1.90
CA LEU A 201 -1.96 22.17 0.52
C LEU A 201 -3.36 22.42 0.00
N ALA A 202 -4.41 22.21 0.80
CA ALA A 202 -5.78 22.48 0.38
C ALA A 202 -5.99 23.95 -0.02
N GLN A 203 -5.40 24.88 0.75
CA GLN A 203 -5.37 26.30 0.39
C GLN A 203 -4.62 26.54 -0.93
N LEU A 204 -3.47 25.90 -1.15
CA LEU A 204 -2.68 26.03 -2.38
C LEU A 204 -3.39 25.43 -3.61
N PHE A 205 -4.15 24.35 -3.44
CA PHE A 205 -5.03 23.80 -4.48
C PHE A 205 -6.11 24.81 -4.89
N MET A 206 -6.71 25.53 -3.94
CA MET A 206 -7.64 26.60 -4.25
C MET A 206 -6.98 27.76 -5.00
N GLU A 207 -5.76 28.16 -4.63
CA GLU A 207 -4.99 29.16 -5.41
C GLU A 207 -4.68 28.66 -6.83
N ALA A 208 -4.43 27.36 -6.99
CA ALA A 208 -4.27 26.72 -8.29
C ALA A 208 -5.57 26.69 -9.12
N GLY A 209 -6.72 27.00 -8.52
CA GLY A 209 -8.01 27.09 -9.20
C GLY A 209 -8.78 25.77 -9.24
N ILE A 210 -8.55 24.88 -8.26
CA ILE A 210 -9.45 23.75 -8.07
C ILE A 210 -10.86 24.27 -7.72
N PRO A 211 -11.95 23.70 -8.28
CA PRO A 211 -13.29 24.11 -7.89
C PRO A 211 -13.59 23.81 -6.42
N ALA A 212 -14.45 24.62 -5.81
CA ALA A 212 -14.90 24.40 -4.43
C ALA A 212 -15.51 23.00 -4.26
N GLY A 213 -15.22 22.37 -3.12
CA GLY A 213 -15.70 21.03 -2.78
C GLY A 213 -14.97 19.88 -3.45
N VAL A 214 -14.09 20.10 -4.44
CA VAL A 214 -13.34 19.01 -5.09
C VAL A 214 -12.30 18.39 -4.15
N LEU A 215 -11.70 19.21 -3.27
CA LEU A 215 -10.80 18.77 -2.21
C LEU A 215 -11.31 19.30 -0.88
N ASN A 216 -11.56 18.38 0.05
CA ASN A 216 -11.93 18.68 1.43
C ASN A 216 -10.93 18.04 2.38
N VAL A 217 -10.64 18.69 3.50
CA VAL A 217 -9.74 18.18 4.55
C VAL A 217 -10.45 18.29 5.89
N VAL A 218 -10.63 17.15 6.56
CA VAL A 218 -11.21 17.08 7.92
C VAL A 218 -10.21 16.38 8.85
N THR A 219 -10.04 16.92 10.04
CA THR A 219 -9.03 16.49 11.02
C THR A 219 -9.69 15.80 12.21
N GLY A 220 -9.00 14.83 12.82
CA GLY A 220 -9.47 14.05 13.96
C GLY A 220 -8.82 12.68 14.04
N SER A 221 -9.40 11.75 14.82
CA SER A 221 -8.87 10.39 14.97
C SER A 221 -8.90 9.61 13.65
N GLU A 222 -7.73 9.19 13.15
CA GLU A 222 -7.56 8.49 11.85
C GLU A 222 -8.56 7.35 11.64
N ALA A 223 -8.59 6.37 12.56
CA ALA A 223 -9.44 5.18 12.43
C ALA A 223 -10.93 5.52 12.51
N SER A 224 -11.32 6.28 13.56
CA SER A 224 -12.73 6.57 13.85
C SER A 224 -13.32 7.55 12.83
N LEU A 225 -12.61 8.66 12.55
CA LEU A 225 -13.04 9.65 11.57
C LEU A 225 -12.96 9.09 10.16
N GLY A 226 -11.88 8.36 9.81
CA GLY A 226 -11.74 7.72 8.52
C GLY A 226 -12.88 6.74 8.23
N ALA A 227 -13.28 5.94 9.24
CA ALA A 227 -14.43 5.05 9.13
C ALA A 227 -15.72 5.82 8.91
N LYS A 228 -15.99 6.87 9.71
CA LYS A 228 -17.19 7.71 9.56
C LYS A 228 -17.30 8.37 8.18
N VAL A 229 -16.18 8.86 7.64
CA VAL A 229 -16.11 9.42 6.29
C VAL A 229 -16.44 8.34 5.27
N ALA A 230 -15.80 7.17 5.36
CA ALA A 230 -16.02 6.06 4.43
C ALA A 230 -17.45 5.51 4.46
N GLN A 231 -18.08 5.48 5.64
CA GLN A 231 -19.46 5.00 5.84
C GLN A 231 -20.51 5.98 5.31
N ASN A 232 -20.13 7.20 4.91
CA ASN A 232 -21.06 8.15 4.33
C ASN A 232 -21.52 7.66 2.93
N PRO A 233 -22.84 7.67 2.63
CA PRO A 233 -23.38 7.19 1.35
C PRO A 233 -22.85 7.90 0.10
N GLN A 234 -22.26 9.09 0.26
CA GLN A 234 -21.69 9.85 -0.85
C GLN A 234 -20.26 9.45 -1.19
N VAL A 235 -19.58 8.66 -0.35
CA VAL A 235 -18.21 8.19 -0.59
C VAL A 235 -18.21 6.87 -1.36
N ASN A 236 -17.42 6.77 -2.43
CA ASN A 236 -17.43 5.63 -3.35
C ASN A 236 -16.20 4.72 -3.20
N TYR A 237 -15.13 5.22 -2.59
CA TYR A 237 -13.86 4.50 -2.47
C TYR A 237 -13.08 5.02 -1.28
N LEU A 238 -12.37 4.13 -0.59
CA LEU A 238 -11.46 4.48 0.50
C LEU A 238 -10.04 3.99 0.17
N THR A 239 -9.05 4.85 0.37
CA THR A 239 -7.64 4.44 0.32
C THR A 239 -6.92 4.87 1.60
N TYR A 240 -6.16 3.95 2.17
CA TYR A 240 -5.43 4.13 3.43
C TYR A 240 -3.93 3.95 3.25
N SER A 241 -3.14 4.82 3.87
CA SER A 241 -1.70 4.63 4.08
C SER A 241 -1.32 4.75 5.55
N GLY A 242 -0.51 3.82 6.06
CA GLY A 242 0.04 3.95 7.41
C GLY A 242 0.20 2.63 8.15
N ARG A 243 -0.02 2.67 9.47
CA ARG A 243 0.16 1.54 10.38
C ARG A 243 -0.87 0.42 10.16
N GLN A 244 -0.40 -0.83 10.23
CA GLN A 244 -1.23 -2.02 10.08
C GLN A 244 -2.42 -2.05 11.06
N GLN A 245 -2.18 -1.76 12.35
CA GLN A 245 -3.21 -1.80 13.39
C GLN A 245 -4.40 -0.85 13.10
N THR A 246 -4.10 0.38 12.67
CA THR A 246 -5.10 1.37 12.27
C THR A 246 -5.83 0.93 10.99
N GLY A 247 -5.08 0.40 10.01
CA GLY A 247 -5.66 -0.15 8.77
C GLY A 247 -6.63 -1.31 9.04
N GLU A 248 -6.29 -2.23 9.94
CA GLU A 248 -7.16 -3.34 10.34
C GLU A 248 -8.40 -2.85 11.08
N ALA A 249 -8.27 -1.89 12.00
CA ALA A 249 -9.39 -1.30 12.71
C ALA A 249 -10.36 -0.60 11.75
N LEU A 250 -9.81 0.15 10.79
CA LEU A 250 -10.57 0.81 9.72
C LEU A 250 -11.27 -0.21 8.82
N ALA A 251 -10.57 -1.28 8.41
CA ALA A 251 -11.13 -2.34 7.59
C ALA A 251 -12.32 -3.03 8.28
N LYS A 252 -12.20 -3.34 9.58
CA LYS A 252 -13.27 -3.92 10.40
C LYS A 252 -14.47 -2.98 10.51
N ALA A 253 -14.25 -1.68 10.66
CA ALA A 253 -15.31 -0.70 10.79
C ALA A 253 -16.11 -0.47 9.48
N VAL A 254 -15.46 -0.63 8.32
CA VAL A 254 -16.07 -0.40 6.98
C VAL A 254 -16.57 -1.71 6.34
N ALA A 255 -16.22 -2.87 6.90
CA ALA A 255 -16.70 -4.16 6.41
C ALA A 255 -18.24 -4.22 6.34
N GLY A 256 -18.77 -4.59 5.17
CA GLY A 256 -20.21 -4.72 4.91
C GLY A 256 -20.93 -3.43 4.47
N TRP A 257 -20.22 -2.29 4.38
CA TRP A 257 -20.82 -1.03 3.90
C TRP A 257 -20.90 -0.91 2.37
N GLY A 258 -20.25 -1.81 1.62
CA GLY A 258 -20.24 -1.76 0.15
C GLY A 258 -19.24 -0.76 -0.45
N VAL A 259 -18.30 -0.27 0.36
CA VAL A 259 -17.24 0.67 -0.08
C VAL A 259 -15.94 -0.10 -0.33
N PRO A 260 -15.41 -0.16 -1.56
CA PRO A 260 -14.11 -0.74 -1.83
C PRO A 260 -12.99 0.01 -1.12
N MET A 261 -11.98 -0.74 -0.69
CA MET A 261 -10.87 -0.20 0.09
C MET A 261 -9.52 -0.68 -0.44
N SER A 262 -8.53 0.22 -0.45
CA SER A 262 -7.11 -0.14 -0.63
C SER A 262 -6.24 0.29 0.54
N PHE A 263 -5.21 -0.51 0.82
CA PHE A 263 -4.29 -0.32 1.94
C PHE A 263 -2.84 -0.31 1.43
N SER A 264 -2.07 0.67 1.93
CA SER A 264 -0.63 0.83 1.74
C SER A 264 0.04 0.85 3.12
N LEU A 265 0.65 -0.25 3.55
CA LEU A 265 1.24 -0.40 4.88
C LEU A 265 2.78 -0.28 4.84
N SER A 266 3.27 0.57 3.94
CA SER A 266 4.68 0.72 3.58
C SER A 266 5.60 0.96 4.79
N LEU A 267 5.20 1.81 5.73
CA LEU A 267 6.05 2.20 6.87
C LEU A 267 6.11 1.15 8.00
N SER A 268 5.16 0.23 8.03
CA SER A 268 5.21 -0.97 8.90
C SER A 268 5.92 -2.15 8.23
N SER A 269 6.24 -2.03 6.93
CA SER A 269 6.77 -3.15 6.17
C SER A 269 8.27 -3.32 6.36
N VAL A 270 8.67 -4.55 6.71
CA VAL A 270 10.07 -4.96 6.80
C VAL A 270 10.57 -5.38 5.42
N CYS A 271 11.56 -4.66 4.91
CA CYS A 271 12.13 -4.84 3.57
C CYS A 271 13.56 -5.42 3.68
N PRO A 272 13.92 -6.46 2.89
CA PRO A 272 15.27 -6.98 2.88
C PRO A 272 16.22 -6.08 2.07
N PHE A 273 17.42 -5.90 2.60
CA PHE A 273 18.57 -5.32 1.92
C PHE A 273 19.65 -6.39 1.76
N ILE A 274 19.82 -6.92 0.56
CA ILE A 274 20.62 -8.12 0.29
C ILE A 274 21.94 -7.71 -0.37
N ILE A 275 23.06 -8.04 0.26
CA ILE A 275 24.41 -7.84 -0.27
C ILE A 275 25.00 -9.20 -0.64
N PHE A 276 25.21 -9.42 -1.95
CA PHE A 276 25.95 -10.57 -2.47
C PHE A 276 27.46 -10.29 -2.49
N ASP A 277 28.26 -11.33 -2.64
CA ASP A 277 29.72 -11.26 -2.63
C ASP A 277 30.32 -10.50 -3.82
N SER A 278 29.62 -10.46 -4.94
CA SER A 278 29.94 -9.70 -6.15
C SER A 278 29.54 -8.22 -6.09
N ALA A 279 29.00 -7.71 -4.98
CA ALA A 279 28.58 -6.32 -4.87
C ALA A 279 29.76 -5.33 -4.83
N ASP A 280 29.55 -4.10 -5.31
CA ASP A 280 30.32 -2.96 -4.85
C ASP A 280 30.02 -2.70 -3.37
N LEU A 281 30.86 -3.25 -2.51
CA LEU A 281 30.67 -3.23 -1.07
C LEU A 281 30.78 -1.83 -0.45
N ASP A 282 31.54 -0.90 -1.05
CA ASP A 282 31.62 0.46 -0.54
C ASP A 282 30.32 1.22 -0.81
N SER A 283 29.80 1.14 -2.03
CA SER A 283 28.50 1.72 -2.39
C SER A 283 27.35 1.07 -1.61
N ALA A 284 27.37 -0.25 -1.45
CA ALA A 284 26.35 -0.97 -0.70
C ALA A 284 26.32 -0.54 0.77
N VAL A 285 27.48 -0.44 1.42
CA VAL A 285 27.57 0.00 2.82
C VAL A 285 27.16 1.46 2.96
N ASP A 286 27.56 2.34 2.05
CA ASP A 286 27.12 3.74 2.07
C ASP A 286 25.59 3.85 1.92
N GLY A 287 25.00 3.00 1.08
CA GLY A 287 23.55 2.85 0.95
C GLY A 287 22.88 2.38 2.25
N VAL A 288 23.46 1.39 2.95
CA VAL A 288 22.98 0.96 4.27
C VAL A 288 23.00 2.11 5.28
N ILE A 289 24.07 2.89 5.32
CA ILE A 289 24.20 4.00 6.28
C ILE A 289 23.19 5.11 5.99
N GLU A 290 22.99 5.43 4.71
CA GLU A 290 22.01 6.42 4.28
C GLU A 290 20.58 6.01 4.69
N LEU A 291 20.18 4.77 4.38
CA LEU A 291 18.84 4.27 4.62
C LEU A 291 18.53 4.09 6.10
N ALA A 292 19.49 3.58 6.87
CA ALA A 292 19.24 3.18 8.25
C ALA A 292 19.35 4.36 9.21
N PHE A 293 20.21 5.34 8.92
CA PHE A 293 20.63 6.33 9.93
C PHE A 293 20.63 7.81 9.48
N LYS A 294 20.53 8.13 8.18
CA LYS A 294 20.58 9.53 7.71
C LYS A 294 19.22 10.08 7.26
N LYS A 295 18.41 9.28 6.57
CA LYS A 295 17.08 9.70 6.10
C LYS A 295 15.98 9.31 7.10
N LYS A 296 14.86 10.05 7.08
CA LYS A 296 13.62 9.56 7.70
C LYS A 296 13.26 8.25 7.00
N ARG A 297 13.01 7.20 7.78
CA ARG A 297 12.79 5.85 7.26
C ARG A 297 11.39 5.77 6.64
N ASP A 298 11.32 5.50 5.34
CA ASP A 298 10.05 5.18 4.64
C ASP A 298 9.65 3.71 4.83
N PHE A 299 10.61 2.85 5.20
CA PHE A 299 10.44 1.41 5.44
C PHE A 299 11.30 0.96 6.61
N GLN A 300 10.96 -0.17 7.22
CA GLN A 300 11.86 -0.90 8.11
C GLN A 300 12.76 -1.83 7.29
N TRP A 301 14.01 -2.01 7.70
CA TRP A 301 14.98 -2.77 6.91
C TRP A 301 15.69 -3.82 7.73
N VAL A 302 15.98 -4.95 7.08
CA VAL A 302 16.87 -6.01 7.57
C VAL A 302 18.00 -6.18 6.58
N LEU A 303 19.23 -6.13 7.07
CA LEU A 303 20.42 -6.31 6.27
C LEU A 303 20.77 -7.81 6.19
N CYS A 304 20.79 -8.35 4.98
CA CYS A 304 21.18 -9.72 4.68
C CYS A 304 22.52 -9.70 3.93
N VAL A 305 23.57 -10.30 4.48
CA VAL A 305 24.92 -10.27 3.88
C VAL A 305 25.43 -11.68 3.61
N GLN A 306 26.00 -11.91 2.43
CA GLN A 306 26.60 -13.19 2.12
C GLN A 306 27.84 -13.45 2.99
N GLU A 307 27.96 -14.65 3.57
CA GLU A 307 28.99 -15.00 4.56
C GLU A 307 30.41 -14.72 4.07
N SER A 308 30.70 -14.90 2.78
CA SER A 308 32.02 -14.67 2.17
C SER A 308 32.52 -13.22 2.24
N VAL A 309 31.61 -12.24 2.40
CA VAL A 309 31.94 -10.80 2.50
C VAL A 309 31.50 -10.17 3.83
N LEU A 310 30.93 -10.96 4.75
CA LEU A 310 30.35 -10.49 6.01
C LEU A 310 31.33 -9.66 6.85
N ASP A 311 32.54 -10.19 7.09
CA ASP A 311 33.54 -9.51 7.92
C ASP A 311 33.97 -8.17 7.32
N ILE A 312 34.07 -8.11 5.99
CA ILE A 312 34.47 -6.89 5.27
C ILE A 312 33.35 -5.84 5.35
N VAL A 313 32.09 -6.25 5.19
CA VAL A 313 30.92 -5.37 5.34
C VAL A 313 30.82 -4.84 6.77
N VAL A 314 30.97 -5.70 7.78
CA VAL A 314 30.96 -5.31 9.19
C VAL A 314 32.08 -4.31 9.51
N ALA A 315 33.29 -4.52 8.99
CA ALA A 315 34.41 -3.59 9.18
C ALA A 315 34.12 -2.21 8.55
N ARG A 316 33.57 -2.18 7.33
CA ARG A 316 33.18 -0.94 6.66
C ARG A 316 32.05 -0.22 7.39
N LEU A 317 31.04 -0.95 7.88
CA LEU A 317 29.95 -0.39 8.68
C LEU A 317 30.50 0.30 9.93
N LYS A 318 31.38 -0.36 10.70
CA LYS A 318 32.04 0.23 11.87
C LYS A 318 32.75 1.55 11.51
N LEU A 319 33.44 1.58 10.38
CA LEU A 319 34.15 2.77 9.92
C LEU A 319 33.20 3.92 9.57
N ARG A 320 32.11 3.65 8.83
CA ARG A 320 31.10 4.69 8.48
C ARG A 320 30.27 5.15 9.67
N MET A 321 30.03 4.28 10.64
CA MET A 321 29.31 4.62 11.85
C MET A 321 30.14 5.43 12.84
N ASN A 322 31.47 5.38 12.74
CA ASN A 322 32.35 6.11 13.65
C ASN A 322 32.08 7.63 13.57
N GLY A 323 31.85 8.26 14.73
CA GLY A 323 31.55 9.69 14.83
C GLY A 323 30.09 10.08 14.56
N MET A 324 29.21 9.13 14.23
CA MET A 324 27.77 9.41 14.15
C MET A 324 27.20 9.69 15.55
N LYS A 325 26.39 10.75 15.66
CA LYS A 325 25.77 11.19 16.91
C LYS A 325 24.47 10.42 17.18
N CYS A 326 24.06 10.38 18.45
CA CYS A 326 22.73 9.90 18.80
C CYS A 326 21.65 10.71 18.09
N VAL A 327 20.59 10.03 17.68
CA VAL A 327 19.41 10.63 17.06
C VAL A 327 18.25 10.69 18.05
N PRO A 328 17.38 11.70 17.97
CA PRO A 328 16.18 11.77 18.79
C PRO A 328 15.18 10.68 18.39
N LEU A 329 14.62 10.00 19.38
CA LEU A 329 13.47 9.11 19.26
C LEU A 329 12.17 9.92 19.33
N ALA A 330 11.08 9.37 18.78
CA ALA A 330 9.79 10.03 18.81
C ALA A 330 9.18 10.04 20.22
N THR A 331 9.32 8.95 20.98
CA THR A 331 8.79 8.84 22.34
C THR A 331 9.73 8.08 23.29
N GLU A 332 9.55 8.24 24.60
CA GLU A 332 10.25 7.41 25.61
C GLU A 332 9.81 5.94 25.55
N ALA A 333 8.58 5.66 25.11
CA ALA A 333 8.10 4.30 24.89
C ALA A 333 8.90 3.58 23.80
N ASP A 334 9.28 4.29 22.72
CA ASP A 334 10.13 3.74 21.67
C ASP A 334 11.50 3.34 22.22
N ARG A 335 12.06 4.12 23.16
CA ARG A 335 13.32 3.77 23.83
C ARG A 335 13.21 2.44 24.56
N ASN A 336 12.14 2.23 25.31
CA ASN A 336 11.94 0.97 26.04
C ASN A 336 11.83 -0.23 25.09
N LEU A 337 11.15 -0.06 23.95
CA LEU A 337 11.06 -1.11 22.91
C LEU A 337 12.43 -1.43 22.32
N ILE A 338 13.23 -0.39 22.03
CA ILE A 338 14.59 -0.56 21.50
C ILE A 338 15.49 -1.25 22.53
N ASP A 339 15.50 -0.79 23.78
CA ASP A 339 16.36 -1.36 24.83
C ASP A 339 16.01 -2.83 25.10
N ALA A 340 14.72 -3.17 25.12
CA ALA A 340 14.26 -4.56 25.22
C ALA A 340 14.76 -5.42 24.05
N ALA A 341 14.63 -4.92 22.81
CA ALA A 341 15.08 -5.64 21.61
C ALA A 341 16.61 -5.85 21.58
N VAL A 342 17.38 -4.83 21.98
CA VAL A 342 18.85 -4.92 22.07
C VAL A 342 19.25 -5.93 23.15
N GLN A 343 18.61 -5.89 24.32
CA GLN A 343 18.90 -6.81 25.42
C GLN A 343 18.59 -8.26 25.02
N GLU A 344 17.45 -8.52 24.39
CA GLU A 344 17.07 -9.83 23.90
C GLU A 344 18.07 -10.35 22.85
N ALA A 345 18.43 -9.51 21.87
CA ALA A 345 19.43 -9.83 20.86
C ALA A 345 20.76 -10.24 21.49
N GLN A 346 21.25 -9.49 22.49
CA GLN A 346 22.49 -9.82 23.20
C GLN A 346 22.39 -11.15 23.96
N GLN A 347 21.25 -11.43 24.61
CA GLN A 347 21.01 -12.72 25.27
C GLN A 347 21.03 -13.89 24.30
N GLN A 348 20.63 -13.66 23.05
CA GLN A 348 20.68 -14.64 21.96
C GLN A 348 22.05 -14.72 21.27
N GLY A 349 23.06 -13.98 21.75
CA GLY A 349 24.43 -14.02 21.26
C GLY A 349 24.75 -13.00 20.16
N ALA A 350 23.86 -12.03 19.89
CA ALA A 350 24.13 -10.99 18.92
C ALA A 350 25.26 -10.07 19.37
N THR A 351 26.10 -9.68 18.41
CA THR A 351 27.15 -8.67 18.63
C THR A 351 26.64 -7.28 18.26
N LEU A 352 26.86 -6.32 19.14
CA LEU A 352 26.41 -4.94 18.98
C LEU A 352 27.48 -4.08 18.30
N ILE A 353 27.08 -3.31 17.28
CA ILE A 353 27.89 -2.23 16.73
C ILE A 353 27.16 -0.92 16.99
N GLN A 354 27.79 -0.02 17.75
CA GLN A 354 27.26 1.30 18.07
C GLN A 354 28.26 2.38 17.70
N SER A 355 27.75 3.52 17.21
CA SER A 355 28.58 4.68 16.89
C SER A 355 29.13 5.38 18.14
N CYS A 356 28.36 5.36 19.23
CA CYS A 356 28.69 5.94 20.52
C CYS A 356 27.88 5.26 21.64
N PRO A 357 28.27 5.43 22.93
CA PRO A 357 27.47 4.93 24.05
C PRO A 357 26.06 5.53 24.05
N PRO A 358 25.05 4.79 24.55
CA PRO A 358 23.69 5.29 24.61
C PRO A 358 23.58 6.59 25.42
N GLY A 359 22.97 7.61 24.83
CA GLY A 359 22.74 8.90 25.49
C GLY A 359 21.65 8.81 26.57
N THR A 360 21.46 9.88 27.34
CA THR A 360 20.35 10.00 28.29
C THR A 360 19.08 10.54 27.60
N GLY A 361 17.89 10.23 28.13
CA GLY A 361 16.61 10.76 27.63
C GLY A 361 16.17 10.19 26.27
N ALA A 362 15.71 11.03 25.36
CA ALA A 362 15.18 10.60 24.06
C ALA A 362 16.25 10.40 22.96
N LEU A 363 17.55 10.41 23.28
CA LEU A 363 18.62 10.26 22.30
C LEU A 363 19.16 8.82 22.26
N TYR A 364 19.18 8.20 21.07
CA TYR A 364 19.64 6.83 20.86
C TYR A 364 20.74 6.73 19.79
N PRO A 365 21.81 5.92 20.00
CA PRO A 365 22.89 5.78 19.04
C PRO A 365 22.48 4.89 17.84
N PRO A 366 22.90 5.24 16.61
CA PRO A 366 22.94 4.29 15.50
C PRO A 366 23.52 2.93 15.92
N THR A 367 22.74 1.88 15.74
CA THR A 367 22.98 0.55 16.27
C THR A 367 22.76 -0.52 15.20
N VAL A 368 23.73 -1.43 15.02
CA VAL A 368 23.57 -2.64 14.20
C VAL A 368 23.65 -3.88 15.10
N LEU A 369 22.69 -4.78 14.95
CA LEU A 369 22.60 -6.05 15.67
C LEU A 369 23.11 -7.18 14.77
N CYS A 370 24.32 -7.67 15.00
CA CYS A 370 24.98 -8.66 14.15
C CYS A 370 24.79 -10.09 14.68
N GLY A 371 24.62 -11.05 13.77
CA GLY A 371 24.58 -12.48 14.12
C GLY A 371 23.23 -12.94 14.64
N LEU A 372 22.15 -12.28 14.21
CA LEU A 372 20.79 -12.67 14.57
C LEU A 372 20.34 -13.91 13.76
N ALA A 373 19.50 -14.73 14.39
CA ALA A 373 18.78 -15.77 13.67
C ALA A 373 17.59 -15.15 12.90
N PRO A 374 17.17 -15.72 11.75
CA PRO A 374 16.02 -15.21 11.00
C PRO A 374 14.71 -15.14 11.81
N SER A 375 14.57 -15.99 12.83
CA SER A 375 13.40 -16.06 13.71
C SER A 375 13.42 -15.07 14.88
N CYS A 376 14.46 -14.25 15.04
CA CYS A 376 14.53 -13.26 16.11
C CYS A 376 13.47 -12.17 15.93
N GLU A 377 12.84 -11.71 17.02
CA GLU A 377 11.81 -10.68 16.96
C GLU A 377 12.33 -9.38 16.34
N SER A 378 13.58 -9.01 16.64
CA SER A 378 14.24 -7.85 16.01
C SER A 378 14.36 -7.95 14.49
N VAL A 379 14.34 -9.16 13.91
CA VAL A 379 14.36 -9.39 12.45
C VAL A 379 12.94 -9.38 11.87
N MET A 380 11.98 -10.01 12.56
CA MET A 380 10.60 -10.13 12.10
C MET A 380 9.81 -8.82 12.24
N SER A 381 10.02 -8.11 13.34
CA SER A 381 9.41 -6.83 13.69
C SER A 381 10.45 -5.89 14.33
N PRO A 382 11.33 -5.26 13.52
CA PRO A 382 12.38 -4.37 14.00
C PRO A 382 11.83 -3.22 14.87
N PRO A 383 12.55 -2.82 15.94
CA PRO A 383 12.09 -1.76 16.84
C PRO A 383 12.10 -0.37 16.18
N PRO A 384 11.24 0.56 16.63
CA PRO A 384 11.08 1.88 16.04
C PRO A 384 12.22 2.84 16.47
N GLY A 385 13.39 2.70 15.86
CA GLY A 385 14.55 3.53 16.18
C GLY A 385 15.73 3.32 15.23
N PRO A 386 16.89 3.93 15.50
CA PRO A 386 18.09 3.80 14.68
C PRO A 386 18.78 2.44 14.90
N VAL A 387 18.03 1.35 14.82
CA VAL A 387 18.49 -0.03 14.93
C VAL A 387 18.37 -0.71 13.57
N LEU A 388 19.39 -1.47 13.19
CA LEU A 388 19.43 -2.28 11.97
C LEU A 388 19.80 -3.74 12.31
N PRO A 389 18.88 -4.69 12.14
CA PRO A 389 19.19 -6.12 12.22
C PRO A 389 20.07 -6.55 11.05
N LEU A 390 21.10 -7.35 11.34
CA LEU A 390 21.99 -7.96 10.35
C LEU A 390 21.98 -9.48 10.51
N ILE A 391 21.56 -10.16 9.43
CA ILE A 391 21.61 -11.61 9.26
C ILE A 391 22.55 -11.98 8.11
N SER A 392 23.03 -13.23 8.10
CA SER A 392 23.92 -13.73 7.04
C SER A 392 23.32 -14.92 6.28
N PHE A 393 23.82 -15.18 5.09
CA PHE A 393 23.44 -16.32 4.24
C PHE A 393 24.62 -16.85 3.44
N ARG A 394 24.54 -18.10 2.97
CA ARG A 394 25.64 -18.78 2.26
C ARG A 394 25.51 -18.73 0.76
N SER A 395 24.29 -18.92 0.26
CA SER A 395 24.01 -19.07 -1.17
C SER A 395 22.99 -18.06 -1.67
N SER A 396 22.99 -17.79 -2.97
CA SER A 396 22.00 -16.90 -3.60
C SER A 396 20.55 -17.34 -3.33
N ALA A 397 20.28 -18.65 -3.41
CA ALA A 397 18.97 -19.22 -3.11
C ALA A 397 18.55 -19.00 -1.65
N GLU A 398 19.49 -19.10 -0.71
CA GLU A 398 19.23 -18.81 0.70
C GLU A 398 18.96 -17.31 0.92
N GLY A 399 19.74 -16.43 0.30
CA GLY A 399 19.53 -14.97 0.34
C GLY A 399 18.12 -14.58 -0.12
N VAL A 400 17.63 -15.17 -1.22
CA VAL A 400 16.25 -14.98 -1.70
C VAL A 400 15.23 -15.58 -0.72
N THR A 401 15.52 -16.74 -0.12
CA THR A 401 14.63 -17.37 0.87
C THR A 401 14.47 -16.49 2.10
N LEU A 402 15.57 -15.92 2.62
CA LEU A 402 15.55 -14.97 3.71
C LEU A 402 14.84 -13.67 3.33
N GLY A 403 15.07 -13.15 2.12
CA GLY A 403 14.35 -11.98 1.62
C GLY A 403 12.83 -12.18 1.55
N ASN A 404 12.38 -13.42 1.35
CA ASN A 404 10.97 -13.80 1.33
C ASN A 404 10.41 -14.22 2.70
N HIS A 405 11.24 -14.25 3.74
CA HIS A 405 10.86 -14.74 5.08
C HIS A 405 9.88 -13.80 5.79
N SER A 406 9.95 -12.49 5.51
CA SER A 406 9.06 -11.51 6.11
C SER A 406 7.59 -11.76 5.72
N PRO A 407 6.62 -11.57 6.63
CA PRO A 407 5.19 -11.53 6.27
C PRO A 407 4.86 -10.34 5.37
N HIS A 408 5.74 -9.34 5.30
CA HIS A 408 5.64 -8.18 4.44
C HIS A 408 6.11 -8.47 3.01
N GLY A 409 5.65 -7.66 2.06
CA GLY A 409 5.92 -7.83 0.63
C GLY A 409 5.97 -6.50 -0.12
N GLN A 410 6.56 -5.47 0.49
CA GLN A 410 6.57 -4.12 -0.07
C GLN A 410 7.71 -3.93 -1.08
N ALA A 411 8.95 -3.95 -0.60
CA ALA A 411 10.11 -3.72 -1.46
C ALA A 411 11.35 -4.49 -0.99
N ALA A 412 12.38 -4.54 -1.84
CA ALA A 412 13.69 -5.08 -1.54
C ALA A 412 14.79 -4.29 -2.23
N SER A 413 16.00 -4.31 -1.67
CA SER A 413 17.21 -3.80 -2.31
C SER A 413 18.21 -4.93 -2.48
N ILE A 414 18.77 -5.10 -3.67
CA ILE A 414 19.76 -6.12 -4.00
C ILE A 414 21.04 -5.43 -4.47
N TRP A 415 22.18 -5.88 -3.96
CA TRP A 415 23.49 -5.38 -4.33
C TRP A 415 24.34 -6.51 -4.90
N THR A 416 24.75 -6.35 -6.15
CA THR A 416 25.62 -7.26 -6.91
C THR A 416 26.04 -6.60 -8.22
N GLU A 417 27.27 -6.82 -8.68
CA GLU A 417 27.71 -6.46 -10.04
C GLU A 417 27.37 -7.56 -11.08
N ASP A 418 26.91 -8.74 -10.64
CA ASP A 418 26.43 -9.80 -11.51
C ASP A 418 24.98 -9.54 -11.94
N LEU A 419 24.81 -9.20 -13.22
CA LEU A 419 23.52 -8.93 -13.85
C LEU A 419 22.57 -10.14 -13.80
N THR A 420 23.07 -11.36 -13.99
CA THR A 420 22.24 -12.58 -13.98
C THR A 420 21.70 -12.79 -12.57
N LEU A 421 22.58 -12.71 -11.58
CA LEU A 421 22.19 -12.84 -10.18
C LEU A 421 21.19 -11.75 -9.76
N ALA A 422 21.39 -10.51 -10.19
CA ALA A 422 20.46 -9.42 -9.94
C ALA A 422 19.05 -9.72 -10.48
N LEU A 423 18.95 -10.08 -11.76
CA LEU A 423 17.67 -10.31 -12.44
C LEU A 423 16.95 -11.56 -11.92
N GLU A 424 17.67 -12.65 -11.67
CA GLU A 424 17.11 -13.88 -11.12
C GLU A 424 16.61 -13.69 -9.69
N SER A 425 17.38 -12.98 -8.86
CA SER A 425 17.00 -12.65 -7.49
C SER A 425 15.79 -11.72 -7.46
N ALA A 426 15.79 -10.65 -8.28
CA ALA A 426 14.68 -9.72 -8.38
C ALA A 426 13.37 -10.41 -8.78
N LYS A 427 13.42 -11.36 -9.73
CA LYS A 427 12.26 -12.15 -10.17
C LYS A 427 11.76 -13.13 -9.09
N SER A 428 12.64 -13.57 -8.20
CA SER A 428 12.35 -14.60 -7.20
C SER A 428 11.89 -14.03 -5.85
N LEU A 429 12.08 -12.73 -5.62
CA LEU A 429 11.56 -12.04 -4.44
C LEU A 429 10.06 -11.75 -4.57
N CYS A 430 9.32 -12.02 -3.50
CA CYS A 430 7.88 -11.87 -3.38
C CYS A 430 7.49 -10.48 -2.87
N VAL A 431 8.07 -9.43 -3.48
CA VAL A 431 7.84 -8.03 -3.11
C VAL A 431 7.22 -7.24 -4.27
N GLY A 432 6.68 -6.05 -4.00
CA GLY A 432 6.13 -5.17 -5.02
C GLY A 432 7.19 -4.49 -5.88
N SER A 433 8.32 -4.10 -5.27
CA SER A 433 9.39 -3.36 -5.94
C SER A 433 10.77 -3.90 -5.56
N VAL A 434 11.68 -4.02 -6.52
CA VAL A 434 13.07 -4.41 -6.27
C VAL A 434 14.00 -3.35 -6.84
N TRP A 435 14.85 -2.79 -5.99
CA TRP A 435 15.94 -1.90 -6.40
C TRP A 435 17.23 -2.71 -6.55
N VAL A 436 17.97 -2.48 -7.64
CA VAL A 436 19.27 -3.11 -7.89
C VAL A 436 20.35 -2.04 -7.80
N ASN A 437 21.35 -2.26 -6.94
CA ASN A 437 22.47 -1.34 -6.65
C ASN A 437 22.01 0.09 -6.27
N CYS A 438 20.79 0.18 -5.72
CA CYS A 438 20.22 1.39 -5.14
C CYS A 438 19.10 1.00 -4.16
N HIS A 439 18.52 1.99 -3.48
CA HIS A 439 17.43 1.78 -2.53
C HIS A 439 16.57 3.05 -2.42
N SER A 440 15.30 2.91 -2.03
CA SER A 440 14.38 4.02 -1.76
C SER A 440 14.34 5.10 -2.86
N VAL A 441 14.55 4.71 -4.11
CA VAL A 441 14.41 5.61 -5.26
C VAL A 441 12.93 5.70 -5.59
N MET A 442 12.40 6.92 -5.47
CA MET A 442 10.98 7.22 -5.60
C MET A 442 10.76 8.20 -6.75
N ASP A 443 9.92 7.82 -7.70
CA ASP A 443 9.42 8.70 -8.76
C ASP A 443 7.95 8.34 -9.00
N PRO A 444 7.06 9.29 -9.27
CA PRO A 444 5.65 8.98 -9.49
C PRO A 444 5.37 8.06 -10.68
N ALA A 445 6.32 7.87 -11.60
CA ALA A 445 6.22 6.88 -12.68
C ALA A 445 6.57 5.44 -12.24
N LEU A 446 7.19 5.26 -11.08
CA LEU A 446 7.54 3.94 -10.55
C LEU A 446 6.42 3.46 -9.61
N PRO A 447 5.73 2.35 -9.95
CA PRO A 447 4.69 1.82 -9.08
C PRO A 447 5.28 1.16 -7.84
N LEU A 448 4.61 1.40 -6.70
CA LEU A 448 4.86 0.77 -5.41
C LEU A 448 3.65 -0.06 -5.06
N CYS A 449 3.83 -1.37 -4.98
CA CYS A 449 2.74 -2.32 -4.77
C CYS A 449 2.92 -3.02 -3.42
N GLY A 450 1.92 -2.91 -2.54
CA GLY A 450 1.88 -3.72 -1.33
C GLY A 450 1.44 -5.14 -1.67
N ARG A 451 2.14 -6.14 -1.14
CA ARG A 451 1.70 -7.54 -1.12
C ARG A 451 1.70 -8.08 0.30
N ARG A 452 0.97 -9.17 0.52
CA ARG A 452 0.85 -9.84 1.83
C ARG A 452 0.37 -8.84 2.89
N GLU A 453 1.05 -8.74 4.02
CA GLU A 453 0.70 -7.81 5.10
C GLU A 453 1.10 -6.35 4.81
N SER A 454 1.81 -6.08 3.70
CA SER A 454 2.11 -4.70 3.27
C SER A 454 0.93 -3.99 2.60
N GLY A 455 -0.18 -4.71 2.37
CA GLY A 455 -1.40 -4.16 1.81
C GLY A 455 -1.75 -4.73 0.43
N ASN A 456 -2.63 -4.02 -0.28
CA ASN A 456 -3.22 -4.45 -1.55
C ASN A 456 -3.31 -3.33 -2.59
N CYS A 457 -2.75 -2.15 -2.30
CA CYS A 457 -2.76 -1.02 -3.23
C CYS A 457 -1.57 -1.07 -4.19
N THR A 458 -1.72 -0.34 -5.30
CA THR A 458 -0.59 0.08 -6.12
C THR A 458 -0.63 1.60 -6.18
N ASP A 459 0.42 2.25 -5.67
CA ASP A 459 0.59 3.70 -5.73
C ASP A 459 1.64 4.05 -6.78
N GLY A 460 1.48 5.16 -7.50
CA GLY A 460 2.40 5.52 -8.59
C GLY A 460 2.22 4.69 -9.87
N GLY A 461 3.00 5.04 -10.90
CA GLY A 461 2.92 4.44 -12.23
C GLY A 461 1.60 4.74 -12.95
N ARG A 462 1.38 4.03 -14.07
CA ARG A 462 0.06 4.00 -14.73
C ARG A 462 -0.88 3.09 -13.96
N GLU A 463 -0.32 2.03 -13.38
CA GLU A 463 -0.99 0.96 -12.68
C GLU A 463 -1.77 1.50 -11.48
N GLY A 464 -1.19 2.44 -10.72
CA GLY A 464 -1.84 3.05 -9.57
C GLY A 464 -2.99 4.01 -9.90
N LEU A 465 -3.22 4.35 -11.18
CA LEU A 465 -4.37 5.15 -11.60
C LEU A 465 -5.66 4.35 -11.58
N TYR A 466 -5.58 3.04 -11.89
CA TYR A 466 -6.76 2.19 -12.03
C TYR A 466 -7.54 1.99 -10.73
N GLN A 467 -6.91 2.20 -9.56
CA GLN A 467 -7.62 2.16 -8.28
C GLN A 467 -8.68 3.28 -8.16
N PHE A 468 -8.45 4.40 -8.85
CA PHE A 468 -9.34 5.58 -8.87
C PHE A 468 -10.29 5.59 -10.07
N LEU A 469 -10.40 4.47 -10.77
CA LEU A 469 -11.24 4.29 -11.93
C LEU A 469 -12.10 3.03 -11.79
N ARG A 470 -13.23 3.02 -12.47
CA ARG A 470 -14.05 1.82 -12.70
C ARG A 470 -14.43 1.74 -14.16
N LEU A 471 -14.74 0.53 -14.62
CA LEU A 471 -15.25 0.34 -15.97
C LEU A 471 -16.62 1.00 -16.11
N SER A 472 -16.86 1.64 -17.25
CA SER A 472 -18.10 2.35 -17.57
C SER A 472 -19.35 1.48 -17.44
N HIS A 473 -19.23 0.20 -17.81
CA HIS A 473 -20.30 -0.81 -17.75
C HIS A 473 -20.43 -1.51 -16.39
N SER A 474 -19.49 -1.31 -15.46
CA SER A 474 -19.59 -1.89 -14.13
C SER A 474 -20.64 -1.14 -13.31
N PRO A 475 -21.60 -1.85 -12.70
CA PRO A 475 -22.56 -1.20 -11.81
C PRO A 475 -21.82 -0.57 -10.63
N SER A 476 -22.31 0.57 -10.14
CA SER A 476 -21.87 1.09 -8.86
C SER A 476 -22.21 0.09 -7.76
N LEU A 477 -21.27 -0.20 -6.87
CA LEU A 477 -21.56 -1.01 -5.70
C LEU A 477 -22.57 -0.25 -4.83
N PRO A 478 -23.74 -0.83 -4.54
CA PRO A 478 -24.73 -0.16 -3.71
C PRO A 478 -24.17 -0.04 -2.29
N HIS A 479 -24.28 1.16 -1.74
CA HIS A 479 -24.10 1.36 -0.30
C HIS A 479 -25.05 0.45 0.45
N SER A 480 -24.52 -0.29 1.41
CA SER A 480 -25.25 -1.29 2.17
C SER A 480 -25.28 -0.91 3.64
N SER A 481 -26.37 -1.20 4.32
CA SER A 481 -26.37 -1.23 5.78
C SER A 481 -25.87 -2.60 6.21
N PRO A 482 -24.69 -2.69 6.86
CA PRO A 482 -24.14 -3.98 7.25
C PRO A 482 -25.09 -4.69 8.19
N SER A 483 -25.34 -5.98 7.93
CA SER A 483 -25.99 -6.85 8.91
C SER A 483 -24.97 -7.19 10.00
N PRO A 484 -25.36 -7.25 11.29
CA PRO A 484 -24.45 -7.66 12.36
C PRO A 484 -24.05 -9.12 12.14
N ILE A 485 -22.84 -9.34 11.62
CA ILE A 485 -22.24 -10.66 11.44
C ILE A 485 -21.29 -10.91 12.60
N ASN A 486 -21.52 -11.98 13.36
CA ASN A 486 -20.51 -12.47 14.30
C ASN A 486 -19.45 -13.25 13.52
N TYR A 487 -18.33 -12.60 13.20
CA TYR A 487 -17.23 -13.24 12.48
C TYR A 487 -16.57 -14.40 13.26
N ALA A 488 -16.72 -14.45 14.60
CA ALA A 488 -16.25 -15.59 15.38
C ALA A 488 -17.03 -16.88 15.09
N ASP A 489 -18.31 -16.73 14.73
CA ASP A 489 -19.23 -17.84 14.42
C ASP A 489 -19.56 -17.94 12.92
N PHE A 490 -19.04 -17.03 12.09
CA PHE A 490 -19.30 -17.02 10.66
C PHE A 490 -18.68 -18.26 10.00
N GLY A 491 -19.52 -19.11 9.42
CA GLY A 491 -19.10 -20.39 8.86
C GLY A 491 -18.82 -21.49 9.90
N SER A 492 -19.12 -21.27 11.19
CA SER A 492 -19.01 -22.29 12.25
C SER A 492 -20.28 -23.14 12.40
N ALA A 493 -21.39 -22.73 11.77
CA ALA A 493 -22.65 -23.47 11.78
C ALA A 493 -22.42 -24.91 11.31
N ALA A 494 -22.72 -25.87 12.20
CA ALA A 494 -22.60 -27.28 11.88
C ALA A 494 -23.51 -27.60 10.69
N SER A 495 -22.91 -28.14 9.64
CA SER A 495 -23.64 -28.76 8.52
C SER A 495 -24.62 -29.76 9.09
N LYS A 496 -25.92 -29.49 8.95
CA LYS A 496 -26.95 -30.42 9.42
C LYS A 496 -26.82 -31.70 8.61
N PHE A 497 -26.63 -32.82 9.31
CA PHE A 497 -26.73 -34.13 8.71
C PHE A 497 -28.17 -34.30 8.19
N MET A 498 -28.37 -34.16 6.89
CA MET A 498 -29.67 -34.40 6.28
C MET A 498 -29.80 -35.88 5.97
N ILE A 499 -30.75 -36.53 6.63
CA ILE A 499 -31.32 -37.78 6.14
C ILE A 499 -32.26 -37.38 5.00
N PRO A 500 -32.16 -37.95 3.78
CA PRO A 500 -33.04 -37.58 2.68
C PRO A 500 -34.50 -37.89 3.01
N GLU A 501 -35.32 -36.89 3.34
CA GLU A 501 -36.77 -37.04 3.45
C GLU A 501 -37.42 -36.79 2.08
N GLY A 502 -38.35 -37.67 1.68
CA GLY A 502 -38.99 -37.65 0.36
C GLY A 502 -38.31 -38.53 -0.71
N PHE A 503 -37.70 -39.65 -0.30
CA PHE A 503 -37.10 -40.60 -1.23
C PHE A 503 -38.17 -41.29 -2.10
N ASP A 504 -38.19 -41.00 -3.40
CA ASP A 504 -38.85 -41.83 -4.41
C ASP A 504 -37.92 -43.01 -4.74
N PRO A 505 -38.27 -44.27 -4.38
CA PRO A 505 -37.44 -45.44 -4.61
C PRO A 505 -37.21 -45.77 -6.09
N SER A 506 -37.85 -45.08 -7.02
CA SER A 506 -37.63 -45.25 -8.47
C SER A 506 -36.49 -44.39 -9.05
N SER A 507 -35.93 -43.43 -8.30
CA SER A 507 -34.82 -42.58 -8.77
C SER A 507 -33.65 -42.59 -7.78
N VAL A 508 -32.46 -43.02 -8.23
CA VAL A 508 -31.26 -43.01 -7.39
C VAL A 508 -30.67 -41.59 -7.39
N PRO A 509 -30.60 -40.88 -6.24
CA PRO A 509 -30.02 -39.55 -6.20
C PRO A 509 -28.54 -39.62 -6.59
N ARG A 510 -28.12 -38.74 -7.52
CA ARG A 510 -26.72 -38.64 -7.92
C ARG A 510 -25.90 -38.04 -6.77
N PHE A 511 -24.85 -38.73 -6.35
CA PHE A 511 -23.90 -38.20 -5.36
C PHE A 511 -22.68 -37.63 -6.07
N TYR A 512 -22.41 -36.35 -5.85
CA TYR A 512 -21.20 -35.70 -6.34
C TYR A 512 -20.11 -35.63 -5.26
N SER A 513 -18.90 -35.35 -5.71
CA SER A 513 -17.72 -35.13 -4.89
C SER A 513 -17.16 -33.73 -5.14
N GLN A 514 -16.47 -33.18 -4.16
CA GLN A 514 -15.69 -31.95 -4.31
C GLN A 514 -14.36 -32.28 -5.01
N PHE A 515 -13.75 -31.32 -5.71
CA PHE A 515 -12.50 -31.52 -6.43
C PHE A 515 -11.37 -30.74 -5.77
N VAL A 516 -10.43 -31.44 -5.12
CA VAL A 516 -9.34 -30.84 -4.36
C VAL A 516 -8.02 -31.51 -4.71
N GLY A 517 -7.02 -30.72 -5.09
CA GLY A 517 -5.67 -31.21 -5.41
C GLY A 517 -5.63 -32.21 -6.56
N GLY A 518 -6.50 -32.07 -7.57
CA GLY A 518 -6.56 -32.97 -8.71
C GLY A 518 -7.37 -34.26 -8.48
N GLN A 519 -8.06 -34.40 -7.35
CA GLN A 519 -8.80 -35.62 -6.98
C GLN A 519 -10.22 -35.32 -6.50
N LEU A 520 -11.14 -36.25 -6.76
CA LEU A 520 -12.49 -36.22 -6.19
C LEU A 520 -12.44 -36.64 -4.72
N ARG A 521 -13.06 -35.84 -3.85
CA ARG A 521 -13.11 -36.02 -2.39
C ARG A 521 -14.55 -35.89 -1.89
N LYS A 522 -14.86 -36.60 -0.80
CA LYS A 522 -16.07 -36.31 0.00
C LYS A 522 -15.79 -35.14 0.93
N ALA A 523 -16.83 -34.53 1.51
CA ALA A 523 -16.66 -33.58 2.61
C ALA A 523 -16.06 -34.30 3.81
N ASP A 524 -15.15 -33.64 4.52
CA ASP A 524 -14.50 -34.21 5.72
C ASP A 524 -15.52 -34.54 6.82
N SER A 525 -16.57 -33.73 6.94
CA SER A 525 -17.69 -33.94 7.86
C SER A 525 -18.56 -35.15 7.49
N GLY A 526 -18.48 -35.63 6.25
CA GLY A 526 -19.41 -36.61 5.68
C GLY A 526 -20.79 -36.03 5.33
N CYS A 527 -21.06 -34.75 5.60
CA CYS A 527 -22.35 -34.12 5.31
C CYS A 527 -22.53 -33.82 3.82
N SER A 528 -23.80 -33.81 3.38
CA SER A 528 -24.20 -33.40 2.04
C SER A 528 -25.37 -32.43 2.07
N LYS A 529 -25.48 -31.62 1.01
CA LYS A 529 -26.61 -30.74 0.70
C LYS A 529 -27.34 -31.24 -0.53
N SER A 530 -28.67 -31.26 -0.45
CA SER A 530 -29.54 -31.53 -1.60
C SER A 530 -29.50 -30.37 -2.59
N VAL A 531 -29.25 -30.68 -3.86
CA VAL A 531 -29.48 -29.77 -4.98
C VAL A 531 -30.91 -29.94 -5.43
N LEU A 532 -31.70 -28.87 -5.38
CA LEU A 532 -33.12 -28.90 -5.73
C LEU A 532 -33.34 -28.27 -7.09
N ALA A 533 -34.25 -28.84 -7.88
CA ALA A 533 -34.84 -28.17 -9.03
C ALA A 533 -35.75 -27.01 -8.56
N PRO A 534 -36.12 -26.06 -9.43
CA PRO A 534 -37.07 -24.99 -9.08
C PRO A 534 -38.42 -25.50 -8.55
N GLY A 535 -38.83 -26.69 -8.99
CA GLY A 535 -40.04 -27.38 -8.49
C GLY A 535 -39.87 -28.15 -7.17
N GLY A 536 -38.70 -28.06 -6.52
CA GLY A 536 -38.41 -28.72 -5.24
C GLY A 536 -37.93 -30.17 -5.33
N ALA A 537 -37.92 -30.78 -6.51
CA ALA A 537 -37.40 -32.14 -6.71
C ALA A 537 -35.88 -32.22 -6.45
N VAL A 538 -35.43 -33.26 -5.76
CA VAL A 538 -34.00 -33.47 -5.47
C VAL A 538 -33.28 -33.99 -6.72
N LEU A 539 -32.37 -33.18 -7.27
CA LEU A 539 -31.57 -33.52 -8.45
C LEU A 539 -30.30 -34.31 -8.07
N ALA A 540 -29.66 -33.93 -6.96
CA ALA A 540 -28.40 -34.51 -6.53
C ALA A 540 -28.09 -34.23 -5.05
N GLN A 541 -27.08 -34.92 -4.53
CA GLN A 541 -26.44 -34.65 -3.24
C GLN A 541 -25.01 -34.18 -3.50
N CYS A 542 -24.66 -32.99 -3.01
CA CYS A 542 -23.32 -32.42 -3.08
C CYS A 542 -22.67 -32.35 -1.69
N PRO A 543 -21.35 -32.51 -1.56
CA PRO A 543 -20.70 -32.41 -0.26
C PRO A 543 -20.88 -31.03 0.36
N ASP A 544 -21.19 -30.99 1.66
CA ASP A 544 -21.25 -29.75 2.43
C ASP A 544 -19.90 -29.52 3.11
N GLY A 545 -18.99 -28.90 2.36
CA GLY A 545 -17.61 -28.69 2.78
C GLY A 545 -17.47 -27.72 3.96
N GLY A 546 -16.67 -28.10 4.95
CA GLY A 546 -16.41 -27.30 6.15
C GLY A 546 -15.00 -26.69 6.18
N ARG A 547 -14.61 -26.14 7.34
CA ARG A 547 -13.29 -25.52 7.56
C ARG A 547 -12.11 -26.42 7.19
N LYS A 548 -12.21 -27.74 7.41
CA LYS A 548 -11.13 -28.69 7.08
C LYS A 548 -11.03 -28.95 5.57
N ASP A 549 -12.13 -28.98 4.85
CA ASP A 549 -12.13 -29.07 3.38
C ASP A 549 -11.46 -27.84 2.75
N VAL A 550 -11.79 -26.64 3.27
CA VAL A 550 -11.13 -25.38 2.88
C VAL A 550 -9.63 -25.44 3.16
N ARG A 551 -9.21 -25.89 4.35
CA ARG A 551 -7.78 -26.07 4.68
C ARG A 551 -7.08 -27.00 3.69
N ASN A 552 -7.66 -28.17 3.41
CA ASN A 552 -7.11 -29.14 2.46
C ASN A 552 -6.95 -28.54 1.06
N ALA A 553 -7.92 -27.71 0.62
CA ALA A 553 -7.84 -27.01 -0.66
C ALA A 553 -6.73 -25.95 -0.69
N VAL A 554 -6.56 -25.18 0.38
CA VAL A 554 -5.48 -24.20 0.53
C VAL A 554 -4.12 -24.88 0.53
N GLU A 555 -3.94 -25.96 1.30
CA GLU A 555 -2.69 -26.74 1.34
C GLU A 555 -2.33 -27.31 -0.04
N ALA A 556 -3.32 -27.85 -0.76
CA ALA A 556 -3.13 -28.34 -2.12
C ALA A 556 -2.72 -27.23 -3.10
N ALA A 557 -3.32 -26.04 -2.98
CA ALA A 557 -2.97 -24.88 -3.80
C ALA A 557 -1.54 -24.38 -3.51
N ILE A 558 -1.18 -24.20 -2.23
CA ILE A 558 0.17 -23.78 -1.80
C ILE A 558 1.23 -24.75 -2.31
N LYS A 559 0.97 -26.05 -2.22
CA LYS A 559 1.89 -27.09 -2.70
C LYS A 559 2.19 -27.00 -4.19
N VAL A 560 1.20 -26.66 -5.02
CA VAL A 560 1.33 -26.63 -6.49
C VAL A 560 1.77 -25.26 -7.02
N GLN A 561 1.51 -24.18 -6.28
CA GLN A 561 1.74 -22.80 -6.72
C GLN A 561 3.16 -22.55 -7.27
N PRO A 562 4.27 -23.00 -6.65
CA PRO A 562 5.62 -22.78 -7.20
C PRO A 562 5.82 -23.43 -8.57
N GLY A 563 5.27 -24.64 -8.78
CA GLY A 563 5.35 -25.34 -10.06
C GLY A 563 4.47 -24.70 -11.13
N TRP A 564 3.28 -24.23 -10.76
CA TRP A 564 2.39 -23.52 -11.68
C TRP A 564 2.97 -22.15 -12.10
N MET A 565 3.54 -21.40 -11.17
CA MET A 565 4.17 -20.10 -11.44
C MET A 565 5.37 -20.23 -12.41
N LYS A 566 6.14 -21.33 -12.31
CA LYS A 566 7.27 -21.62 -13.22
C LYS A 566 6.86 -21.98 -14.65
N LYS A 567 5.59 -22.35 -14.89
CA LYS A 567 5.12 -22.62 -16.26
C LYS A 567 5.26 -21.36 -17.13
N SER A 568 5.61 -21.55 -18.40
CA SER A 568 5.61 -20.44 -19.35
C SER A 568 4.19 -19.90 -19.56
N PRO A 569 4.05 -18.60 -19.91
CA PRO A 569 2.81 -18.02 -20.41
C PRO A 569 2.05 -18.92 -21.40
N VAL A 570 2.76 -19.48 -22.38
CA VAL A 570 2.22 -20.37 -23.42
C VAL A 570 1.69 -21.68 -22.82
N ALA A 571 2.42 -22.30 -21.89
CA ALA A 571 1.95 -23.53 -21.26
C ALA A 571 0.69 -23.32 -20.41
N ARG A 572 0.55 -22.15 -19.76
CA ARG A 572 -0.68 -21.76 -19.07
C ARG A 572 -1.82 -21.51 -20.05
N SER A 573 -1.55 -20.80 -21.14
CA SER A 573 -2.50 -20.55 -22.23
C SER A 573 -3.06 -21.86 -22.80
N GLN A 574 -2.19 -22.81 -23.17
CA GLN A 574 -2.59 -24.14 -23.67
C GLN A 574 -3.46 -24.91 -22.67
N SER A 575 -3.16 -24.80 -21.36
CA SER A 575 -3.98 -25.44 -20.32
C SER A 575 -5.40 -24.86 -20.27
N LEU A 576 -5.54 -23.55 -20.45
CA LEU A 576 -6.85 -22.87 -20.45
C LEU A 576 -7.64 -23.13 -21.74
N TYR A 577 -6.98 -23.14 -22.91
CA TYR A 577 -7.62 -23.54 -24.17
C TYR A 577 -8.11 -25.00 -24.12
N SER A 578 -7.29 -25.91 -23.58
CA SER A 578 -7.70 -27.31 -23.40
C SER A 578 -8.93 -27.44 -22.50
N LEU A 579 -9.06 -26.57 -21.48
CA LEU A 579 -10.25 -26.52 -20.64
C LEU A 579 -11.46 -25.98 -21.41
N ALA A 580 -11.30 -24.90 -22.17
CA ALA A 580 -12.35 -24.33 -23.02
C ALA A 580 -12.87 -25.35 -24.04
N ASP A 581 -11.99 -26.06 -24.74
CA ASP A 581 -12.34 -27.13 -25.68
C ASP A 581 -13.08 -28.28 -24.99
N GLY A 582 -12.69 -28.62 -23.76
CA GLY A 582 -13.35 -29.65 -22.95
C GLY A 582 -14.75 -29.25 -22.47
N LEU A 583 -15.02 -27.95 -22.30
CA LEU A 583 -16.36 -27.41 -22.04
C LEU A 583 -17.18 -27.40 -23.33
N ASP A 584 -16.59 -26.98 -24.44
CA ASP A 584 -17.29 -26.88 -25.73
C ASP A 584 -17.79 -28.24 -26.24
N LYS A 585 -16.96 -29.28 -26.12
CA LYS A 585 -17.36 -30.67 -26.45
C LYS A 585 -18.56 -31.18 -25.65
N ARG A 586 -18.85 -30.57 -24.49
CA ARG A 586 -19.97 -30.94 -23.59
C ARG A 586 -20.99 -29.81 -23.45
N ARG A 587 -20.99 -28.85 -24.38
CA ARG A 587 -21.82 -27.64 -24.31
C ARG A 587 -23.30 -27.96 -24.06
N ARG A 588 -23.86 -28.90 -24.83
CA ARG A 588 -25.28 -29.26 -24.76
C ARG A 588 -25.64 -29.90 -23.42
N ASP A 589 -24.78 -30.80 -22.92
CA ASP A 589 -24.98 -31.45 -21.61
C ASP A 589 -24.93 -30.44 -20.46
N LEU A 590 -24.00 -29.48 -20.54
CA LEU A 590 -23.88 -28.39 -19.55
C LEU A 590 -25.11 -27.47 -19.58
N ALA A 591 -25.58 -27.08 -20.77
CA ALA A 591 -26.76 -26.22 -20.91
C ALA A 591 -28.03 -26.91 -20.39
N LEU A 592 -28.23 -28.20 -20.71
CA LEU A 592 -29.34 -28.99 -20.16
C LEU A 592 -29.26 -29.10 -18.63
N SER A 593 -28.05 -29.26 -18.09
CA SER A 593 -27.82 -29.32 -16.65
C SER A 593 -28.16 -27.99 -15.97
N ILE A 594 -27.76 -26.84 -16.55
CA ILE A 594 -28.10 -25.51 -16.02
C ILE A 594 -29.61 -25.29 -16.08
N GLN A 595 -30.25 -25.53 -17.23
CA GLN A 595 -31.70 -25.43 -17.39
C GLN A 595 -32.45 -26.25 -16.33
N THR A 596 -32.03 -27.50 -16.09
CA THR A 596 -32.67 -28.38 -15.11
C THR A 596 -32.54 -27.84 -13.68
N GLN A 597 -31.40 -27.23 -13.34
CA GLN A 597 -31.13 -26.72 -12.00
C GLN A 597 -31.76 -25.35 -11.73
N THR A 598 -31.84 -24.48 -12.73
CA THR A 598 -32.26 -23.07 -12.55
C THR A 598 -33.65 -22.79 -13.10
N GLY A 599 -34.16 -23.61 -14.01
CA GLY A 599 -35.46 -23.44 -14.67
C GLY A 599 -35.46 -22.40 -15.80
N ILE A 600 -34.31 -21.83 -16.14
CA ILE A 600 -34.19 -20.89 -17.26
C ILE A 600 -34.39 -21.60 -18.61
N SER A 601 -34.59 -20.85 -19.68
CA SER A 601 -34.72 -21.42 -21.01
C SER A 601 -33.42 -22.10 -21.46
N LEU A 602 -33.52 -23.08 -22.36
CA LEU A 602 -32.32 -23.74 -22.92
C LEU A 602 -31.43 -22.73 -23.65
N GLU A 603 -32.01 -21.74 -24.32
CA GLU A 603 -31.28 -20.67 -25.01
C GLU A 603 -30.44 -19.83 -24.03
N GLU A 604 -31.01 -19.43 -22.89
CA GLU A 604 -30.26 -18.69 -21.85
C GLU A 604 -29.14 -19.53 -21.24
N ALA A 605 -29.41 -20.82 -20.99
CA ALA A 605 -28.39 -21.75 -20.49
C ALA A 605 -27.25 -21.96 -21.50
N GLU A 606 -27.57 -22.12 -22.80
CA GLU A 606 -26.56 -22.22 -23.87
C GLU A 606 -25.72 -20.94 -23.96
N LYS A 607 -26.34 -19.77 -23.76
CA LYS A 607 -25.64 -18.49 -23.72
C LYS A 607 -24.68 -18.40 -22.53
N GLU A 608 -25.06 -18.87 -21.35
CA GLU A 608 -24.17 -18.93 -20.17
C GLU A 608 -22.96 -19.84 -20.41
N VAL A 609 -23.17 -21.02 -21.00
CA VAL A 609 -22.06 -21.93 -21.36
C VAL A 609 -21.14 -21.28 -22.41
N GLN A 610 -21.71 -20.62 -23.42
CA GLN A 610 -20.93 -19.91 -24.43
C GLN A 610 -20.09 -18.78 -23.80
N LEU A 611 -20.66 -18.01 -22.87
CA LEU A 611 -19.92 -16.96 -22.14
C LEU A 611 -18.77 -17.56 -21.31
N SER A 612 -18.98 -18.72 -20.68
CA SER A 612 -17.94 -19.43 -19.92
C SER A 612 -16.78 -19.89 -20.81
N ILE A 613 -17.09 -20.46 -21.98
CA ILE A 613 -16.08 -20.88 -22.98
C ILE A 613 -15.32 -19.67 -23.52
N SER A 614 -16.03 -18.59 -23.86
CA SER A 614 -15.43 -17.34 -24.33
C SER A 614 -14.51 -16.75 -23.28
N GLY A 615 -14.96 -16.65 -22.02
CA GLY A 615 -14.16 -16.10 -20.92
C GLY A 615 -12.87 -16.89 -20.67
N LEU A 616 -12.93 -18.23 -20.69
CA LEU A 616 -11.72 -19.07 -20.60
C LEU A 616 -10.77 -18.83 -21.77
N SER A 617 -11.29 -18.70 -22.98
CA SER A 617 -10.51 -18.44 -24.20
C SER A 617 -9.85 -17.06 -24.15
N ASP A 618 -10.55 -16.05 -23.61
CA ASP A 618 -10.01 -14.70 -23.39
C ASP A 618 -8.88 -14.71 -22.37
N TRP A 619 -9.04 -15.41 -21.24
CA TRP A 619 -7.98 -15.60 -20.25
C TRP A 619 -6.78 -16.38 -20.82
N ALA A 620 -7.04 -17.41 -21.64
CA ALA A 620 -6.01 -18.14 -22.35
C ALA A 620 -5.23 -17.23 -23.31
N ALA A 621 -5.94 -16.37 -24.05
CA ALA A 621 -5.33 -15.42 -24.97
C ALA A 621 -4.46 -14.39 -24.23
N ARG A 622 -4.90 -13.89 -23.06
CA ARG A 622 -4.17 -12.88 -22.27
C ARG A 622 -2.85 -13.38 -21.70
N CYS A 623 -2.74 -14.68 -21.42
CA CYS A 623 -1.60 -15.28 -20.72
C CYS A 623 -0.22 -14.86 -21.26
N ASP A 624 -0.07 -14.71 -22.59
CA ASP A 624 1.17 -14.34 -23.27
C ASP A 624 1.12 -12.98 -24.01
N LYS A 625 -0.01 -12.26 -23.93
CA LYS A 625 -0.23 -10.97 -24.60
C LYS A 625 -0.19 -9.78 -23.65
N GLU A 626 -0.46 -10.00 -22.37
CA GLU A 626 -0.31 -8.98 -21.34
C GLU A 626 1.13 -8.99 -20.81
N GLN A 627 1.89 -7.94 -21.14
CA GLN A 627 3.24 -7.73 -20.64
C GLN A 627 3.23 -6.59 -19.62
N GLY A 628 3.98 -6.76 -18.53
CA GLY A 628 4.26 -5.68 -17.58
C GLY A 628 5.43 -4.82 -18.05
N GLY A 629 5.43 -3.55 -17.65
CA GLY A 629 6.48 -2.58 -17.95
C GLY A 629 6.29 -1.86 -19.29
N THR A 630 7.00 -0.75 -19.46
CA THR A 630 7.12 -0.10 -20.76
C THR A 630 7.87 -1.06 -21.68
N PRO A 631 7.36 -1.44 -22.87
CA PRO A 631 8.20 -2.08 -23.85
C PRO A 631 9.39 -1.14 -24.06
N VAL A 632 10.61 -1.66 -23.90
CA VAL A 632 11.79 -0.99 -24.44
C VAL A 632 11.50 -0.88 -25.92
N ARG A 633 10.95 0.25 -26.36
CA ARG A 633 10.97 0.63 -27.75
C ARG A 633 12.44 0.79 -28.04
N THR A 634 13.05 -0.29 -28.54
CA THR A 634 14.25 -0.24 -29.34
C THR A 634 13.90 0.67 -30.50
N TYR A 635 14.09 1.96 -30.30
CA TYR A 635 14.45 2.81 -31.41
C TYR A 635 15.74 2.20 -31.91
N ASN A 636 15.67 1.48 -33.02
CA ASN A 636 16.84 1.17 -33.81
C ASN A 636 17.44 2.53 -34.17
N ILE A 637 18.38 2.99 -33.35
CA ILE A 637 19.28 4.06 -33.71
C ILE A 637 20.25 3.40 -34.70
N TYR A 638 19.88 3.45 -35.98
CA TYR A 638 20.82 3.31 -37.08
C TYR A 638 21.58 4.62 -37.24
#